data_AF-A0AAV6U5N4-F1
#
_entry.id   AF-A0AAV6U5N4-F1
#
_cell.length_a   1.000
_cell.length_b   1.000
_cell.length_c   1.000
_cell.angle_alpha   90.00
_cell.angle_beta   90.00
_cell.angle_gamma   90.00
#
_symmetry.space_group_name_H-M   'P 1'
#
loop_
_entity.id
_entity.type
_entity.pdbx_description
1 polymer ?
#
loop_
_entity_poly.entity_id
_entity_poly.type
_entity_poly.pdbx_seq_one_letter_code
_entity_poly.pdbx_strand_id
1 'polypeptide(L)'
;MVYFRSRFCILNLLPVILTSCDHVRKSLRPLSITLFRYRTDHPRKLPENWGTKRLQRYKLHYIRKMSDPKIEILLQPFRTAVKEQGDLVRSLKENKAPELDIKKAVNELKARKKILEDKEIELAPPEVGFDRARMEDLLKRRFFFDQSFAIYGGVTGQFDFGPMGCAMKNNLLNLWRSHFILEEQMLEVDCTILTPEYVLKASGHVDRFADLMVKDLKNGECFRLDHLIKAHLEKLTTEKGVTPQQIAEYEDIIVKLDGCSKDEMNALLRKFDIKSPNTGNDLSEALEFNLMFSTSIGPTGNLKGFLRPETAQGIFVNFKRLLQFNQGRLPFAAAQIGNAFRNEISPRTGLIRVREFTMAEIEHFVDPRCKDHPKFASVQNMQLTLYSACNQMNGESPTVLTIGDAVQKGIVANQTLGYFMVRIHQFLVTIGVNPDKLRFRQHMSNEMAHYATDCWDAEIKVSYGWVECVGCADRSCYDLMQHTKATGVKLNAEGQLKESKTVQVTELQPQMALIGKSFKKDAKEITRVLKELDEDNIALVEKELEGKGNYSLTVDGKDFTLTKEMIKISRAEKTVHVEEIIPAVIEPSFGIGRIMYAIWEHSFRTREGDEMRTYFALPPVIAPLKCSVLPLSSHPDFAPLVATLSQDLTKHEVSHRVDDSSGSIGRRYTRTDEIAIPFGITVDFDSLKEPQSVTLRERDSMEQIRVPLDQVASLVGDLSRSKCTWEGAKCCYPKFEQQETTKAANNFCVSKAIDVCPCPKKAPVKCLFKCGLKPHRSKWPMGRTGNRAGLPQLGFVGRWMEP
;
A
#
# COMPACT_ATOMS: atom_id res chain seq x y z
N MET A 1 -21.35 -15.86 28.73
CA MET A 1 -22.78 -15.91 29.12
C MET A 1 -22.90 -15.62 30.62
N VAL A 2 -23.13 -14.36 30.99
CA VAL A 2 -23.73 -13.96 32.28
C VAL A 2 -24.59 -12.74 31.95
N TYR A 3 -25.89 -12.89 32.16
CA TYR A 3 -26.94 -11.90 31.93
C TYR A 3 -27.05 -10.99 33.14
N PHE A 4 -27.15 -9.67 32.96
CA PHE A 4 -27.93 -8.84 33.88
C PHE A 4 -28.70 -7.77 33.12
N ARG A 5 -30.02 -7.84 33.31
CA ARG A 5 -31.05 -6.92 32.82
C ARG A 5 -31.11 -5.70 33.74
N SER A 6 -31.31 -4.53 33.15
CA SER A 6 -32.03 -3.41 33.79
C SER A 6 -32.95 -2.79 32.75
N ARG A 7 -34.26 -2.92 32.97
CA ARG A 7 -35.33 -2.38 32.13
C ARG A 7 -36.01 -1.22 32.89
N PHE A 8 -36.27 -0.15 32.13
CA PHE A 8 -37.45 0.73 32.17
C PHE A 8 -37.63 1.73 33.33
N CYS A 9 -37.75 3.01 32.98
CA CYS A 9 -39.09 3.59 32.91
C CYS A 9 -39.18 4.76 31.90
N ILE A 10 -40.25 4.72 31.12
CA ILE A 10 -40.71 5.68 30.11
C ILE A 10 -41.66 6.66 30.80
N LEU A 11 -41.64 7.94 30.44
CA LEU A 11 -42.87 8.75 30.36
C LEU A 11 -42.73 9.85 29.30
N ASN A 12 -43.83 9.99 28.57
CA ASN A 12 -44.03 10.56 27.26
C ASN A 12 -44.54 12.02 27.31
N LEU A 13 -44.39 12.70 26.16
CA LEU A 13 -45.27 13.74 25.56
C LEU A 13 -45.00 15.26 25.75
N LEU A 14 -44.69 15.87 24.59
CA LEU A 14 -44.78 17.25 24.04
C LEU A 14 -46.13 18.01 24.31
N PRO A 15 -46.41 19.26 23.84
CA PRO A 15 -45.62 20.25 23.04
C PRO A 15 -45.75 21.78 23.44
N VAL A 16 -44.86 22.61 22.85
CA VAL A 16 -45.02 23.99 22.26
C VAL A 16 -45.66 25.14 23.07
N ILE A 17 -44.96 26.30 23.18
CA ILE A 17 -45.38 27.65 22.71
C ILE A 17 -44.24 28.69 22.94
N LEU A 18 -44.00 29.49 21.91
CA LEU A 18 -43.13 30.68 21.84
C LEU A 18 -43.70 31.87 22.63
N THR A 19 -42.85 32.71 23.24
CA THR A 19 -42.76 34.17 22.99
C THR A 19 -41.64 34.89 23.79
N SER A 20 -40.85 35.67 23.03
CA SER A 20 -40.20 36.97 23.34
C SER A 20 -39.47 37.22 24.67
N CYS A 21 -38.17 37.57 24.58
CA CYS A 21 -37.75 38.93 24.93
C CYS A 21 -36.36 39.27 24.33
N ASP A 22 -36.36 40.29 23.48
CA ASP A 22 -35.19 41.02 22.98
C ASP A 22 -34.47 41.77 24.12
N HIS A 23 -33.15 41.59 24.24
CA HIS A 23 -32.15 42.64 24.49
C HIS A 23 -30.77 42.00 24.74
N VAL A 24 -29.89 42.01 23.74
CA VAL A 24 -28.47 42.42 23.77
C VAL A 24 -27.95 42.27 22.33
N ARG A 25 -28.22 43.27 21.50
CA ARG A 25 -27.58 43.47 20.18
C ARG A 25 -26.59 44.62 20.36
N LYS A 26 -25.28 44.32 20.45
CA LYS A 26 -24.13 45.17 20.04
C LYS A 26 -22.82 44.57 20.58
N SER A 27 -22.21 43.66 19.83
CA SER A 27 -20.74 43.56 19.61
C SER A 27 -20.35 42.22 18.95
N LEU A 28 -20.73 42.02 17.69
CA LEU A 28 -20.12 40.97 16.86
C LEU A 28 -19.77 41.59 15.51
N ARG A 29 -18.48 41.83 15.30
CA ARG A 29 -17.92 42.08 13.96
C ARG A 29 -17.89 40.74 13.21
N PRO A 30 -18.15 40.71 11.90
CA PRO A 30 -18.15 39.47 11.14
C PRO A 30 -16.72 38.94 11.02
N LEU A 31 -16.51 37.71 11.48
CA LEU A 31 -15.35 36.89 11.11
C LEU A 31 -15.46 36.62 9.60
N SER A 32 -14.63 37.33 8.84
CA SER A 32 -14.43 37.08 7.41
C SER A 32 -13.95 35.63 7.23
N ILE A 33 -14.78 34.81 6.60
CA ILE A 33 -14.41 33.50 6.07
C ILE A 33 -13.40 33.76 4.95
N THR A 34 -12.12 33.65 5.27
CA THR A 34 -11.05 33.70 4.27
C THR A 34 -11.06 32.39 3.51
N LEU A 35 -11.78 32.37 2.38
CA LEU A 35 -11.62 31.37 1.33
C LEU A 35 -10.14 31.29 0.94
N PHE A 36 -9.53 30.13 1.15
CA PHE A 36 -8.23 29.78 0.58
C PHE A 36 -8.36 29.74 -0.94
N ARG A 37 -8.08 30.89 -1.60
CA ARG A 37 -7.73 30.91 -3.02
C ARG A 37 -6.32 30.34 -3.15
N TYR A 38 -6.20 29.14 -3.70
CA TYR A 38 -4.96 28.73 -4.36
C TYR A 38 -4.68 29.75 -5.47
N ARG A 39 -3.63 30.57 -5.29
CA ARG A 39 -3.11 31.43 -6.36
C ARG A 39 -2.45 30.52 -7.39
N THR A 40 -3.03 30.46 -8.57
CA THR A 40 -2.40 30.01 -9.81
C THR A 40 -1.23 30.95 -10.13
N ASP A 41 0.00 30.48 -10.00
CA ASP A 41 1.18 31.22 -10.44
C ASP A 41 1.26 31.21 -11.98
N HIS A 42 0.87 32.33 -12.60
CA HIS A 42 1.36 32.71 -13.93
C HIS A 42 2.74 33.38 -13.79
N PRO A 43 3.63 33.26 -14.80
CA PRO A 43 5.02 33.66 -14.67
C PRO A 43 5.15 35.16 -14.46
N ARG A 44 5.59 35.58 -13.27
CA ARG A 44 5.96 36.98 -13.02
C ARG A 44 7.28 37.30 -13.70
N LYS A 45 7.35 38.45 -14.40
CA LYS A 45 8.63 39.06 -14.81
C LYS A 45 9.49 39.29 -13.55
N LEU A 46 10.70 38.76 -13.56
CA LEU A 46 11.64 38.84 -12.43
C LEU A 46 12.21 40.28 -12.31
N PRO A 47 12.43 40.81 -11.09
CA PRO A 47 13.08 42.11 -10.88
C PRO A 47 14.54 42.13 -11.33
N GLU A 48 15.01 43.24 -11.92
CA GLU A 48 16.35 43.40 -12.50
C GLU A 48 17.52 43.32 -11.48
N ASN A 49 17.21 43.39 -10.19
CA ASN A 49 18.15 43.52 -9.07
C ASN A 49 18.45 42.19 -8.35
N TRP A 50 18.28 41.04 -9.01
CA TRP A 50 18.68 39.74 -8.47
C TRP A 50 20.15 39.39 -8.77
N GLY A 51 20.93 39.15 -7.71
CA GLY A 51 22.33 38.73 -7.81
C GLY A 51 22.51 37.38 -8.54
N THR A 52 23.60 37.26 -9.30
CA THR A 52 23.93 36.14 -10.20
C THR A 52 23.83 34.75 -9.57
N LYS A 53 24.18 34.59 -8.28
CA LYS A 53 24.06 33.31 -7.56
C LYS A 53 22.62 32.89 -7.25
N ARG A 54 21.71 33.85 -7.01
CA ARG A 54 20.27 33.57 -6.81
C ARG A 54 19.56 33.30 -8.12
N LEU A 55 19.97 33.99 -9.19
CA LEU A 55 19.48 33.73 -10.54
C LEU A 55 19.90 32.32 -11.03
N GLN A 56 21.12 31.88 -10.71
CA GLN A 56 21.58 30.50 -10.97
C GLN A 56 20.77 29.47 -10.17
N ARG A 57 20.50 29.71 -8.88
CA ARG A 57 19.65 28.82 -8.07
C ARG A 57 18.21 28.73 -8.58
N TYR A 58 17.64 29.84 -9.06
CA TYR A 58 16.30 29.84 -9.65
C TYR A 58 16.25 29.12 -11.00
N LYS A 59 17.27 29.31 -11.86
CA LYS A 59 17.43 28.54 -13.11
C LYS A 59 17.62 27.04 -12.83
N LEU A 60 18.39 26.67 -11.80
CA LEU A 60 18.56 25.28 -11.35
C LEU A 60 17.25 24.65 -10.82
N HIS A 61 16.35 25.45 -10.24
CA HIS A 61 15.05 24.97 -9.77
C HIS A 61 14.04 24.79 -10.92
N TYR A 62 14.13 25.61 -11.97
CA TYR A 62 13.27 25.51 -13.16
C TYR A 62 13.74 24.41 -14.15
N ILE A 63 15.05 24.14 -14.22
CA ILE A 63 15.65 23.09 -15.06
C ILE A 63 15.38 21.67 -14.50
N ARG A 64 14.84 21.54 -13.29
CA ARG A 64 14.49 20.25 -12.67
C ARG A 64 13.10 19.69 -13.06
N LYS A 65 12.39 20.34 -13.98
CA LYS A 65 11.16 19.81 -14.59
C LYS A 65 11.48 19.10 -15.90
N MET A 66 11.08 17.83 -15.99
CA MET A 66 10.92 16.94 -17.15
C MET A 66 11.90 17.10 -18.33
N SER A 67 12.66 16.02 -18.56
CA SER A 67 13.61 15.77 -19.65
C SER A 67 14.60 16.89 -19.94
N ASP A 68 15.86 16.68 -19.57
CA ASP A 68 16.96 17.39 -20.23
C ASP A 68 16.75 17.25 -21.76
N PRO A 69 16.69 18.34 -22.54
CA PRO A 69 16.50 18.28 -23.99
C PRO A 69 17.50 17.34 -24.68
N LYS A 70 18.69 17.13 -24.08
CA LYS A 70 19.69 16.17 -24.54
C LYS A 70 19.28 14.71 -24.29
N ILE A 71 18.65 14.42 -23.16
CA ILE A 71 18.10 13.09 -22.85
C ILE A 71 16.91 12.81 -23.76
N GLU A 72 16.05 13.79 -24.03
CA GLU A 72 14.90 13.61 -24.93
C GLU A 72 15.34 13.25 -26.36
N ILE A 73 16.39 13.89 -26.88
CA ILE A 73 16.97 13.55 -28.19
C ILE A 73 17.49 12.09 -28.21
N LEU A 74 18.05 11.61 -27.11
CA LEU A 74 18.55 10.23 -26.99
C LEU A 74 17.41 9.20 -26.87
N LEU A 75 16.29 9.58 -26.26
CA LEU A 75 15.11 8.72 -26.10
C LEU A 75 14.23 8.67 -27.36
N GLN A 76 14.28 9.70 -28.21
CA GLN A 76 13.41 9.85 -29.38
C GLN A 76 13.39 8.65 -30.35
N PRO A 77 14.52 7.97 -30.66
CA PRO A 77 14.51 6.78 -31.52
C PRO A 77 13.72 5.62 -30.90
N PHE A 78 13.89 5.40 -29.60
CA PHE A 78 13.18 4.35 -28.85
C PHE A 78 11.69 4.64 -28.75
N ARG A 79 11.32 5.91 -28.51
CA ARG A 79 9.92 6.35 -28.53
C ARG A 79 9.26 6.14 -29.88
N THR A 80 9.99 6.42 -30.97
CA THR A 80 9.50 6.17 -32.35
C THR A 80 9.31 4.68 -32.61
N ALA A 81 10.24 3.82 -32.17
CA ALA A 81 10.13 2.38 -32.31
C ALA A 81 8.94 1.78 -31.53
N VAL A 82 8.63 2.33 -30.34
CA VAL A 82 7.42 1.98 -29.57
C VAL A 82 6.17 2.44 -30.34
N LYS A 83 6.16 3.66 -30.87
CA LYS A 83 5.04 4.20 -31.64
C LYS A 83 4.72 3.35 -32.87
N GLU A 84 5.72 3.03 -33.70
CA GLU A 84 5.55 2.20 -34.89
C GLU A 84 4.91 0.86 -34.56
N GLN A 85 5.34 0.23 -33.46
CA GLN A 85 4.77 -1.02 -33.00
C GLN A 85 3.36 -0.85 -32.42
N GLY A 86 3.09 0.26 -31.72
CA GLY A 86 1.76 0.58 -31.22
C GLY A 86 0.75 0.81 -32.35
N ASP A 87 1.17 1.46 -33.43
CA ASP A 87 0.37 1.67 -34.63
C ASP A 87 0.08 0.33 -35.33
N LEU A 88 1.05 -0.60 -35.38
CA LEU A 88 0.84 -1.96 -35.88
C LEU A 88 -0.22 -2.71 -35.05
N VAL A 89 -0.13 -2.66 -33.72
CA VAL A 89 -1.12 -3.28 -32.82
C VAL A 89 -2.52 -2.71 -33.08
N ARG A 90 -2.64 -1.39 -33.28
CA ARG A 90 -3.92 -0.74 -33.56
C ARG A 90 -4.50 -1.21 -34.90
N SER A 91 -3.68 -1.22 -35.94
CA SER A 91 -4.06 -1.74 -37.27
C SER A 91 -4.52 -3.21 -37.22
N LEU A 92 -3.81 -4.08 -36.50
CA LEU A 92 -4.20 -5.49 -36.37
C LEU A 92 -5.55 -5.67 -35.67
N LYS A 93 -5.85 -4.83 -34.66
CA LYS A 93 -7.14 -4.85 -33.95
C LYS A 93 -8.27 -4.32 -34.82
N GLU A 94 -8.06 -3.22 -35.55
CA GLU A 94 -9.04 -2.65 -36.48
C GLU A 94 -9.40 -3.64 -37.59
N ASN A 95 -8.40 -4.37 -38.10
CA ASN A 95 -8.58 -5.38 -39.14
C ASN A 95 -9.10 -6.74 -38.63
N LYS A 96 -9.43 -6.86 -37.32
CA LYS A 96 -9.86 -8.11 -36.67
C LYS A 96 -8.93 -9.31 -36.98
N ALA A 97 -7.62 -9.07 -36.96
CA ALA A 97 -6.62 -10.10 -37.17
C ALA A 97 -6.75 -11.23 -36.12
N PRO A 98 -6.23 -12.45 -36.39
CA PRO A 98 -6.27 -13.55 -35.43
C PRO A 98 -5.72 -13.13 -34.06
N GLU A 99 -6.36 -13.60 -32.98
CA GLU A 99 -6.01 -13.22 -31.60
C GLU A 99 -4.55 -13.51 -31.26
N LEU A 100 -3.99 -14.56 -31.88
CA LEU A 100 -2.58 -14.93 -31.76
C LEU A 100 -1.63 -13.86 -32.30
N ASP A 101 -1.97 -13.24 -33.45
CA ASP A 101 -1.12 -12.23 -34.09
C ASP A 101 -1.23 -10.87 -33.39
N ILE A 102 -2.42 -10.55 -32.85
CA ILE A 102 -2.59 -9.41 -31.93
C ILE A 102 -1.72 -9.62 -30.69
N LYS A 103 -1.75 -10.81 -30.06
CA LYS A 103 -0.93 -11.13 -28.89
C LYS A 103 0.57 -10.98 -29.19
N LYS A 104 1.05 -11.49 -30.34
CA LYS A 104 2.44 -11.32 -30.78
C LYS A 104 2.83 -9.84 -30.89
N ALA A 105 2.03 -9.04 -31.58
CA ALA A 105 2.33 -7.63 -31.80
C ALA A 105 2.33 -6.82 -30.50
N VAL A 106 1.45 -7.15 -29.54
CA VAL A 106 1.43 -6.46 -28.25
C VAL A 106 2.59 -6.88 -27.35
N ASN A 107 3.02 -8.14 -27.39
CA ASN A 107 4.20 -8.54 -26.64
C ASN A 107 5.47 -7.83 -27.17
N GLU A 108 5.59 -7.66 -28.49
CA GLU A 108 6.68 -6.90 -29.10
C GLU A 108 6.65 -5.45 -28.63
N LEU A 109 5.44 -4.86 -28.55
CA LEU A 109 5.26 -3.53 -27.98
C LEU A 109 5.72 -3.45 -26.52
N LYS A 110 5.42 -4.47 -25.69
CA LYS A 110 5.88 -4.54 -24.30
C LYS A 110 7.41 -4.60 -24.19
N ALA A 111 8.07 -5.37 -25.04
CA ALA A 111 9.53 -5.45 -25.02
C ALA A 111 10.19 -4.12 -25.42
N ARG A 112 9.70 -3.46 -26.48
CA ARG A 112 10.20 -2.14 -26.90
C ARG A 112 9.99 -1.08 -25.80
N LYS A 113 8.88 -1.16 -25.07
CA LYS A 113 8.62 -0.31 -23.89
C LYS A 113 9.59 -0.58 -22.76
N LYS A 114 9.87 -1.85 -22.45
CA LYS A 114 10.86 -2.20 -21.43
C LYS A 114 12.23 -1.61 -21.79
N ILE A 115 12.64 -1.71 -23.06
CA ILE A 115 13.91 -1.11 -23.54
C ILE A 115 13.90 0.41 -23.36
N LEU A 116 12.79 1.07 -23.70
CA LEU A 116 12.61 2.51 -23.46
C LEU A 116 12.72 2.84 -21.96
N GLU A 117 12.05 2.09 -21.09
CA GLU A 117 12.08 2.28 -19.64
C GLU A 117 13.49 2.03 -19.06
N ASP A 118 14.16 0.96 -19.47
CA ASP A 118 15.54 0.65 -19.03
C ASP A 118 16.51 1.76 -19.46
N LYS A 119 16.34 2.31 -20.68
CA LYS A 119 17.10 3.47 -21.15
C LYS A 119 16.74 4.76 -20.42
N GLU A 120 15.47 4.96 -20.06
CA GLU A 120 15.06 6.07 -19.21
C GLU A 120 15.66 5.98 -17.81
N ILE A 121 15.86 4.77 -17.27
CA ILE A 121 16.54 4.53 -15.99
C ILE A 121 18.05 4.77 -16.13
N GLU A 122 18.69 4.27 -17.18
CA GLU A 122 20.13 4.45 -17.43
C GLU A 122 20.49 5.93 -17.65
N LEU A 123 19.67 6.64 -18.42
CA LEU A 123 19.86 8.06 -18.73
C LEU A 123 19.30 8.98 -17.64
N ALA A 124 18.57 8.45 -16.65
CA ALA A 124 18.17 9.24 -15.52
C ALA A 124 19.44 9.75 -14.82
N PRO A 125 19.53 11.06 -14.51
CA PRO A 125 20.63 11.55 -13.72
C PRO A 125 20.67 10.72 -12.43
N PRO A 126 21.83 10.14 -12.03
CA PRO A 126 21.92 9.43 -10.76
C PRO A 126 21.38 10.38 -9.71
N GLU A 127 20.34 9.96 -8.97
CA GLU A 127 19.76 10.80 -7.94
C GLU A 127 20.89 11.11 -6.96
N VAL A 128 21.39 12.34 -7.03
CA VAL A 128 22.52 12.80 -6.23
C VAL A 128 22.10 12.64 -4.77
N GLY A 129 22.55 11.56 -4.12
CA GLY A 129 22.39 11.34 -2.69
C GLY A 129 21.48 10.19 -2.21
N PHE A 130 20.89 9.34 -3.06
CA PHE A 130 20.17 8.14 -2.56
C PHE A 130 21.06 6.89 -2.55
N ASP A 131 21.24 6.29 -1.37
CA ASP A 131 22.01 5.06 -1.15
C ASP A 131 21.08 3.99 -0.53
N ARG A 132 20.61 3.07 -1.39
CA ARG A 132 19.73 1.96 -0.98
C ARG A 132 20.37 1.06 0.08
N ALA A 133 21.66 0.76 -0.04
CA ALA A 133 22.34 -0.15 0.88
C ALA A 133 22.40 0.45 2.29
N ARG A 134 22.67 1.76 2.42
CA ARG A 134 22.61 2.47 3.71
C ARG A 134 21.20 2.53 4.28
N MET A 135 20.19 2.71 3.43
CA MET A 135 18.79 2.70 3.88
C MET A 135 18.40 1.32 4.44
N GLU A 136 18.71 0.26 3.71
CA GLU A 136 18.43 -1.12 4.14
C GLU A 136 19.19 -1.50 5.42
N ASP A 137 20.46 -1.07 5.56
CA ASP A 137 21.21 -1.20 6.81
C ASP A 137 20.50 -0.51 7.97
N LEU A 138 20.05 0.73 7.79
CA LEU A 138 19.33 1.47 8.82
C LEU A 138 18.02 0.76 9.23
N LEU A 139 17.24 0.30 8.25
CA LEU A 139 15.99 -0.43 8.46
C LEU A 139 16.21 -1.70 9.29
N LYS A 140 17.25 -2.48 8.96
CA LYS A 140 17.62 -3.71 9.68
C LYS A 140 18.18 -3.41 11.07
N ARG A 141 19.18 -2.52 11.17
CA ARG A 141 19.86 -2.15 12.43
C ARG A 141 18.91 -1.57 13.46
N ARG A 142 17.89 -0.82 13.03
CA ARG A 142 16.86 -0.24 13.92
C ARG A 142 15.58 -1.08 14.01
N PHE A 143 15.60 -2.28 13.42
CA PHE A 143 14.54 -3.27 13.45
C PHE A 143 13.17 -2.70 13.03
N PHE A 144 13.13 -2.06 11.87
CA PHE A 144 11.87 -1.74 11.18
C PHE A 144 11.24 -3.02 10.63
N PHE A 145 12.02 -3.80 9.88
CA PHE A 145 11.69 -5.17 9.52
C PHE A 145 12.99 -5.97 9.35
N ASP A 146 12.88 -7.29 9.43
CA ASP A 146 13.98 -8.21 9.14
C ASP A 146 13.43 -9.50 8.51
N GLN A 147 14.32 -10.35 8.00
CA GLN A 147 13.93 -11.63 7.41
C GLN A 147 13.28 -12.56 8.45
N SER A 148 12.12 -13.12 8.13
CA SER A 148 11.46 -14.06 9.04
C SER A 148 12.30 -15.30 9.25
N PHE A 149 12.38 -15.75 10.50
CA PHE A 149 13.15 -16.93 10.92
C PHE A 149 14.66 -16.81 10.64
N ALA A 150 15.23 -15.60 10.70
CA ALA A 150 16.65 -15.34 10.39
C ALA A 150 17.63 -16.27 11.12
N ILE A 151 17.41 -16.58 12.41
CA ILE A 151 18.26 -17.48 13.19
C ILE A 151 18.23 -18.96 12.72
N TYR A 152 17.24 -19.33 11.91
CA TYR A 152 17.10 -20.65 11.27
C TYR A 152 17.60 -20.65 9.80
N GLY A 153 18.26 -19.57 9.35
CA GLY A 153 18.70 -19.38 7.97
C GLY A 153 17.74 -18.55 7.11
N GLY A 154 16.56 -18.21 7.65
CA GLY A 154 15.58 -17.33 7.02
C GLY A 154 14.78 -17.97 5.89
N VAL A 155 13.57 -17.44 5.65
CA VAL A 155 12.73 -17.83 4.50
C VAL A 155 12.63 -16.68 3.52
N THR A 156 12.91 -16.93 2.24
CA THR A 156 12.84 -15.90 1.19
C THR A 156 11.39 -15.46 0.95
N GLY A 157 11.19 -14.15 0.85
CA GLY A 157 9.86 -13.55 0.67
C GLY A 157 8.99 -13.52 1.93
N GLN A 158 9.55 -13.77 3.11
CA GLN A 158 8.86 -13.61 4.40
C GLN A 158 9.65 -12.65 5.29
N PHE A 159 8.95 -11.69 5.88
CA PHE A 159 9.56 -10.63 6.69
C PHE A 159 8.75 -10.36 7.96
N ASP A 160 9.46 -10.21 9.07
CA ASP A 160 8.90 -9.83 10.36
C ASP A 160 9.08 -8.33 10.56
N PHE A 161 8.01 -7.63 10.93
CA PHE A 161 8.08 -6.21 11.28
C PHE A 161 8.45 -6.06 12.75
N GLY A 162 9.54 -5.34 13.03
CA GLY A 162 9.94 -5.01 14.41
C GLY A 162 9.10 -3.87 14.98
N PRO A 163 9.42 -3.37 16.20
CA PRO A 163 8.57 -2.41 16.91
C PRO A 163 8.26 -1.13 16.12
N MET A 164 9.25 -0.58 15.42
CA MET A 164 9.08 0.65 14.64
C MET A 164 8.29 0.40 13.35
N GLY A 165 8.51 -0.74 12.68
CA GLY A 165 7.75 -1.12 11.50
C GLY A 165 6.29 -1.40 11.82
N CYS A 166 6.01 -2.11 12.91
CA CYS A 166 4.66 -2.37 13.40
C CYS A 166 3.92 -1.07 13.74
N ALA A 167 4.56 -0.17 14.49
CA ALA A 167 3.94 1.11 14.85
C ALA A 167 3.65 1.97 13.60
N MET A 168 4.59 2.05 12.65
CA MET A 168 4.35 2.76 11.37
C MET A 168 3.22 2.12 10.56
N LYS A 169 3.22 0.79 10.41
CA LYS A 169 2.18 0.04 9.69
C LYS A 169 0.80 0.31 10.30
N ASN A 170 0.68 0.26 11.62
CA ASN A 170 -0.58 0.54 12.31
C ASN A 170 -1.04 1.99 12.11
N ASN A 171 -0.13 2.96 12.20
CA ASN A 171 -0.46 4.38 11.95
C ASN A 171 -0.93 4.59 10.51
N LEU A 172 -0.27 3.95 9.54
CA LEU A 172 -0.66 3.99 8.13
C LEU A 172 -2.05 3.39 7.92
N LEU A 173 -2.33 2.21 8.47
CA LEU A 173 -3.64 1.56 8.35
C LEU A 173 -4.76 2.36 9.04
N ASN A 174 -4.48 2.97 10.19
CA ASN A 174 -5.47 3.82 10.88
C ASN A 174 -5.77 5.11 10.09
N LEU A 175 -4.75 5.69 9.45
CA LEU A 175 -4.95 6.80 8.53
C LEU A 175 -5.72 6.38 7.29
N TRP A 176 -5.45 5.18 6.75
CA TRP A 176 -6.21 4.62 5.63
C TRP A 176 -7.70 4.42 6.01
N ARG A 177 -7.99 3.87 7.19
CA ARG A 177 -9.37 3.77 7.73
C ARG A 177 -10.03 5.15 7.80
N SER A 178 -9.32 6.15 8.33
CA SER A 178 -9.85 7.50 8.44
C SER A 178 -10.10 8.14 7.07
N HIS A 179 -9.24 7.88 6.09
CA HIS A 179 -9.29 8.48 4.76
C HIS A 179 -10.33 7.82 3.84
N PHE A 180 -10.54 6.51 3.92
CA PHE A 180 -11.46 5.79 3.05
C PHE A 180 -12.72 5.34 3.79
N ILE A 181 -12.57 4.51 4.84
CA ILE A 181 -13.71 3.92 5.55
C ILE A 181 -14.57 4.98 6.23
N LEU A 182 -13.95 5.88 7.01
CA LEU A 182 -14.69 6.90 7.75
C LEU A 182 -15.30 7.96 6.82
N GLU A 183 -14.52 8.44 5.84
CA GLU A 183 -14.94 9.49 4.90
C GLU A 183 -16.09 9.03 3.97
N GLU A 184 -16.05 7.79 3.49
CA GLU A 184 -17.07 7.23 2.60
C GLU A 184 -18.10 6.35 3.31
N GLN A 185 -18.03 6.23 4.64
CA GLN A 185 -18.91 5.38 5.45
C GLN A 185 -18.94 3.93 4.95
N MET A 186 -17.77 3.39 4.61
CA MET A 186 -17.65 2.04 4.06
C MET A 186 -17.92 0.97 5.12
N LEU A 187 -18.42 -0.19 4.67
CA LEU A 187 -18.65 -1.36 5.52
C LEU A 187 -17.36 -2.17 5.66
N GLU A 188 -16.57 -1.92 6.70
CA GLU A 188 -15.38 -2.73 7.00
C GLU A 188 -15.79 -4.14 7.47
N VAL A 189 -15.22 -5.18 6.84
CA VAL A 189 -15.42 -6.59 7.20
C VAL A 189 -14.09 -7.30 7.42
N ASP A 190 -14.11 -8.35 8.26
CA ASP A 190 -12.97 -9.23 8.48
C ASP A 190 -13.35 -10.68 8.15
N CYS A 191 -12.94 -11.12 6.96
CA CYS A 191 -13.19 -12.47 6.47
C CYS A 191 -11.99 -13.40 6.73
N THR A 192 -12.23 -14.70 6.77
CA THR A 192 -11.19 -15.71 7.01
C THR A 192 -10.13 -15.73 5.90
N ILE A 193 -8.92 -16.15 6.26
CA ILE A 193 -7.82 -16.40 5.31
C ILE A 193 -7.98 -17.75 4.62
N LEU A 194 -8.39 -18.77 5.39
CA LEU A 194 -8.64 -20.11 4.85
C LEU A 194 -9.86 -20.08 3.95
N THR A 195 -9.65 -20.47 2.70
CA THR A 195 -10.67 -20.42 1.64
C THR A 195 -10.82 -21.81 1.00
N PRO A 196 -12.03 -22.39 0.99
CA PRO A 196 -12.28 -23.65 0.31
C PRO A 196 -12.01 -23.57 -1.21
N GLU A 197 -11.54 -24.66 -1.81
CA GLU A 197 -11.18 -24.72 -3.24
C GLU A 197 -12.33 -24.29 -4.17
N TYR A 198 -13.57 -24.66 -3.85
CA TYR A 198 -14.73 -24.35 -4.71
C TYR A 198 -15.00 -22.83 -4.84
N VAL A 199 -14.63 -22.02 -3.84
CA VAL A 199 -14.76 -20.55 -3.92
C VAL A 199 -13.74 -19.98 -4.91
N LEU A 200 -12.49 -20.41 -4.80
CA LEU A 200 -11.42 -19.95 -5.68
C LEU A 200 -11.56 -20.52 -7.10
N LYS A 201 -12.15 -21.71 -7.24
CA LYS A 201 -12.54 -22.26 -8.53
C LYS A 201 -13.63 -21.41 -9.20
N ALA A 202 -14.67 -21.01 -8.45
CA ALA A 202 -15.72 -20.13 -8.98
C ALA A 202 -15.14 -18.79 -9.45
N SER A 203 -14.23 -18.19 -8.69
CA SER A 203 -13.56 -16.94 -9.09
C SER A 203 -12.55 -17.08 -10.25
N GLY A 204 -12.23 -18.32 -10.68
CA GLY A 204 -11.27 -18.59 -11.75
C GLY A 204 -9.79 -18.59 -11.31
N HIS A 205 -9.50 -18.41 -10.03
CA HIS A 205 -8.11 -18.43 -9.51
C HIS A 205 -7.44 -19.79 -9.68
N VAL A 206 -8.15 -20.89 -9.41
CA VAL A 206 -7.59 -22.25 -9.51
C VAL A 206 -7.09 -22.58 -10.91
N ASP A 207 -7.81 -22.12 -11.94
CA ASP A 207 -7.51 -22.46 -13.33
C ASP A 207 -6.46 -21.52 -13.96
N ARG A 208 -6.16 -20.37 -13.32
CA ARG A 208 -5.32 -19.31 -13.91
C ARG A 208 -4.08 -18.93 -13.08
N PHE A 209 -4.01 -19.31 -11.80
CA PHE A 209 -2.87 -19.01 -10.92
C PHE A 209 -1.81 -20.11 -10.96
N ALA A 210 -1.35 -20.48 -12.15
CA ALA A 210 -0.23 -21.40 -12.33
C ALA A 210 0.86 -20.76 -13.19
N ASP A 211 2.09 -20.77 -12.69
CA ASP A 211 3.28 -20.40 -13.43
C ASP A 211 4.06 -21.66 -13.83
N LEU A 212 4.86 -21.59 -14.89
CA LEU A 212 5.81 -22.64 -15.23
C LEU A 212 7.12 -22.44 -14.45
N MET A 213 7.62 -23.52 -13.82
CA MET A 213 8.86 -23.51 -13.07
C MET A 213 9.78 -24.67 -13.44
N VAL A 214 11.08 -24.49 -13.20
CA VAL A 214 12.11 -25.53 -13.33
C VAL A 214 12.93 -25.63 -12.05
N LYS A 215 13.53 -26.79 -11.80
CA LYS A 215 14.35 -27.07 -10.62
C LYS A 215 15.77 -27.43 -11.02
N ASP A 216 16.77 -26.92 -10.31
CA ASP A 216 18.13 -27.44 -10.37
C ASP A 216 18.15 -28.87 -9.82
N LEU A 217 18.66 -29.82 -10.63
CA LEU A 217 18.61 -31.24 -10.33
C LEU A 217 19.53 -31.67 -9.17
N LYS A 218 20.49 -30.83 -8.76
CA LYS A 218 21.40 -31.16 -7.65
C LYS A 218 20.98 -30.51 -6.33
N ASN A 219 20.65 -29.22 -6.33
CA ASN A 219 20.35 -28.49 -5.10
C ASN A 219 18.84 -28.25 -4.87
N GLY A 220 18.00 -28.51 -5.88
CA GLY A 220 16.54 -28.33 -5.80
C GLY A 220 16.06 -26.89 -5.88
N GLU A 221 16.94 -25.92 -6.16
CA GLU A 221 16.57 -24.50 -6.29
C GLU A 221 15.58 -24.33 -7.46
N CYS A 222 14.49 -23.60 -7.21
CA CYS A 222 13.41 -23.40 -8.17
C CYS A 222 13.52 -22.04 -8.85
N PHE A 223 13.35 -22.02 -10.17
CA PHE A 223 13.33 -20.81 -10.99
C PHE A 223 12.03 -20.74 -11.78
N ARG A 224 11.48 -19.54 -11.91
CA ARG A 224 10.35 -19.30 -12.80
C ARG A 224 10.87 -19.33 -14.24
N LEU A 225 10.25 -20.16 -15.08
CA LEU A 225 10.85 -20.57 -16.35
C LEU A 225 10.95 -19.42 -17.35
N ASP A 226 9.89 -18.64 -17.50
CA ASP A 226 9.86 -17.44 -18.35
C ASP A 226 10.97 -16.44 -17.99
N HIS A 227 11.14 -16.13 -16.71
CA HIS A 227 12.15 -15.23 -16.19
C HIS A 227 13.56 -15.77 -16.41
N LEU A 228 13.74 -17.08 -16.24
CA LEU A 228 15.03 -17.72 -16.44
C LEU A 228 15.46 -17.68 -17.91
N ILE A 229 14.56 -18.03 -18.83
CA ILE A 229 14.83 -17.95 -20.27
C ILE A 229 15.13 -16.50 -20.65
N LYS A 230 14.30 -15.56 -20.18
CA LYS A 230 14.48 -14.13 -20.45
C LYS A 230 15.85 -13.62 -19.99
N ALA A 231 16.23 -13.88 -18.75
CA ALA A 231 17.51 -13.42 -18.20
C ALA A 231 18.71 -14.05 -18.93
N HIS A 232 18.60 -15.31 -19.35
CA HIS A 232 19.65 -15.98 -20.11
C HIS A 232 19.80 -15.37 -21.51
N LEU A 233 18.70 -15.16 -22.22
CA LEU A 233 18.70 -14.54 -23.55
C LEU A 233 19.19 -13.09 -23.50
N GLU A 234 18.74 -12.28 -22.52
CA GLU A 234 19.24 -10.93 -22.28
C GLU A 234 20.77 -10.93 -22.06
N LYS A 235 21.30 -11.91 -21.31
CA LYS A 235 22.75 -12.06 -21.14
C LYS A 235 23.45 -12.36 -22.48
N LEU A 236 22.94 -13.30 -23.27
CA LEU A 236 23.52 -13.65 -24.58
C LEU A 236 23.59 -12.44 -25.52
N THR A 237 22.61 -11.53 -25.49
CA THR A 237 22.65 -10.31 -26.33
C THR A 237 23.82 -9.37 -25.99
N THR A 238 24.40 -9.48 -24.79
CA THR A 238 25.53 -8.65 -24.34
C THR A 238 26.90 -9.30 -24.55
N GLU A 239 26.96 -10.55 -25.00
CA GLU A 239 28.21 -11.28 -25.19
C GLU A 239 28.94 -10.88 -26.49
N LYS A 240 30.28 -10.86 -26.44
CA LYS A 240 31.11 -10.46 -27.60
C LYS A 240 31.12 -11.58 -28.65
N GLY A 241 30.57 -11.30 -29.84
CA GLY A 241 30.61 -12.22 -30.99
C GLY A 241 29.24 -12.63 -31.54
N VAL A 242 28.14 -12.15 -30.95
CA VAL A 242 26.77 -12.41 -31.42
C VAL A 242 26.43 -11.51 -32.61
N THR A 243 25.83 -12.07 -33.66
CA THR A 243 25.45 -11.30 -34.85
C THR A 243 24.17 -10.49 -34.59
N PRO A 244 23.96 -9.35 -35.29
CA PRO A 244 22.71 -8.58 -35.18
C PRO A 244 21.45 -9.41 -35.46
N GLN A 245 21.56 -10.45 -36.29
CA GLN A 245 20.47 -11.38 -36.60
C GLN A 245 20.13 -12.32 -35.43
N GLN A 246 21.14 -12.79 -34.70
CA GLN A 246 20.94 -13.59 -33.49
C GLN A 246 20.36 -12.75 -32.36
N ILE A 247 20.79 -11.49 -32.21
CA ILE A 247 20.19 -10.56 -31.24
C ILE A 247 18.70 -10.37 -31.53
N ALA A 248 18.32 -10.13 -32.80
CA ALA A 248 16.92 -10.02 -33.18
C ALA A 248 16.12 -11.30 -32.94
N GLU A 249 16.72 -12.49 -33.14
CA GLU A 249 16.08 -13.77 -32.80
C GLU A 249 15.86 -13.92 -31.29
N TYR A 250 16.84 -13.55 -30.46
CA TYR A 250 16.72 -13.64 -29.01
C TYR A 250 15.68 -12.66 -28.47
N GLU A 251 15.65 -11.43 -28.99
CA GLU A 251 14.65 -10.42 -28.65
C GLU A 251 13.23 -10.89 -29.06
N ASP A 252 13.06 -11.47 -30.25
CA ASP A 252 11.78 -12.04 -30.71
C ASP A 252 11.30 -13.21 -29.83
N ILE A 253 12.22 -14.06 -29.35
CA ILE A 253 11.89 -15.12 -28.39
C ILE A 253 11.50 -14.54 -27.02
N ILE A 254 12.25 -13.55 -26.51
CA ILE A 254 11.94 -12.89 -25.23
C ILE A 254 10.53 -12.31 -25.24
N VAL A 255 10.15 -11.72 -26.37
CA VAL A 255 8.82 -11.18 -26.63
C VAL A 255 7.74 -12.26 -26.60
N LYS A 256 8.00 -13.41 -27.22
CA LYS A 256 7.00 -14.48 -27.35
C LYS A 256 6.82 -15.31 -26.07
N LEU A 257 7.72 -15.18 -25.08
CA LEU A 257 7.72 -16.00 -23.86
C LEU A 257 6.37 -16.04 -23.13
N ASP A 258 5.69 -14.91 -22.94
CA ASP A 258 4.41 -14.86 -22.19
C ASP A 258 3.28 -15.68 -22.86
N GLY A 259 3.42 -16.02 -24.15
CA GLY A 259 2.46 -16.82 -24.91
C GLY A 259 2.92 -18.25 -25.20
N CYS A 260 4.13 -18.64 -24.79
CA CYS A 260 4.66 -19.96 -25.05
C CYS A 260 3.98 -21.02 -24.18
N SER A 261 3.61 -22.13 -24.81
CA SER A 261 3.18 -23.34 -24.12
C SER A 261 4.34 -23.97 -23.33
N LYS A 262 3.99 -24.86 -22.41
CA LYS A 262 4.95 -25.67 -21.64
C LYS A 262 5.98 -26.37 -22.53
N ASP A 263 5.54 -26.93 -23.65
CA ASP A 263 6.41 -27.70 -24.56
C ASP A 263 7.36 -26.78 -25.34
N GLU A 264 6.87 -25.61 -25.76
CA GLU A 264 7.70 -24.60 -26.43
C GLU A 264 8.79 -24.06 -25.48
N MET A 265 8.45 -23.76 -24.22
CA MET A 265 9.45 -23.31 -23.24
C MET A 265 10.49 -24.41 -22.92
N ASN A 266 10.06 -25.68 -22.85
CA ASN A 266 10.97 -26.81 -22.71
C ASN A 266 11.90 -26.96 -23.93
N ALA A 267 11.39 -26.71 -25.14
CA ALA A 267 12.20 -26.71 -26.35
C ALA A 267 13.25 -25.58 -26.31
N LEU A 268 12.89 -24.40 -25.81
CA LEU A 268 13.82 -23.27 -25.63
C LEU A 268 14.93 -23.59 -24.62
N LEU A 269 14.61 -24.19 -23.48
CA LEU A 269 15.61 -24.65 -22.50
C LEU A 269 16.66 -25.56 -23.14
N ARG A 270 16.22 -26.51 -23.96
CA ARG A 270 17.10 -27.47 -24.65
C ARG A 270 17.89 -26.81 -25.78
N LYS A 271 17.25 -25.93 -26.57
CA LYS A 271 17.87 -25.22 -27.69
C LYS A 271 19.05 -24.35 -27.23
N PHE A 272 18.91 -23.67 -26.09
CA PHE A 272 19.91 -22.74 -25.56
C PHE A 272 20.76 -23.34 -24.45
N ASP A 273 20.65 -24.65 -24.17
CA ASP A 273 21.34 -25.34 -23.07
C ASP A 273 21.32 -24.53 -21.76
N ILE A 274 20.12 -24.04 -21.38
CA ILE A 274 19.97 -23.13 -20.25
C ILE A 274 20.17 -23.90 -18.96
N LYS A 275 21.14 -23.45 -18.15
CA LYS A 275 21.49 -24.04 -16.85
C LYS A 275 21.13 -23.13 -15.69
N SER A 276 21.18 -23.69 -14.49
CA SER A 276 20.99 -22.93 -13.24
C SER A 276 21.98 -21.75 -13.18
N PRO A 277 21.52 -20.51 -12.98
CA PRO A 277 22.37 -19.32 -13.07
C PRO A 277 23.39 -19.22 -11.94
N ASN A 278 23.13 -19.85 -10.79
CA ASN A 278 23.99 -19.78 -9.61
C ASN A 278 25.05 -20.90 -9.60
N THR A 279 24.70 -22.08 -10.10
CA THR A 279 25.50 -23.32 -9.94
C THR A 279 26.00 -23.90 -11.27
N GLY A 280 25.40 -23.52 -12.40
CA GLY A 280 25.66 -24.11 -13.71
C GLY A 280 25.15 -25.55 -13.87
N ASN A 281 24.29 -26.03 -12.96
CA ASN A 281 23.73 -27.38 -13.05
C ASN A 281 22.58 -27.49 -14.06
N ASP A 282 22.33 -28.72 -14.50
CA ASP A 282 21.18 -29.03 -15.36
C ASP A 282 19.84 -28.84 -14.61
N LEU A 283 18.83 -28.45 -15.37
CA LEU A 283 17.49 -28.14 -14.86
C LEU A 283 16.49 -29.25 -15.22
N SER A 284 15.47 -29.39 -14.39
CA SER A 284 14.32 -30.26 -14.67
C SER A 284 13.51 -29.75 -15.85
N GLU A 285 12.62 -30.60 -16.37
CA GLU A 285 11.55 -30.14 -17.25
C GLU A 285 10.61 -29.16 -16.53
N ALA A 286 9.92 -28.33 -17.30
CA ALA A 286 8.93 -27.38 -16.83
C ALA A 286 7.79 -28.08 -16.09
N LEU A 287 7.46 -27.57 -14.91
CA LEU A 287 6.34 -28.02 -14.09
C LEU A 287 5.38 -26.85 -13.90
N GLU A 288 4.08 -27.12 -13.97
CA GLU A 288 3.07 -26.14 -13.54
C GLU A 288 3.10 -26.03 -12.02
N PHE A 289 3.16 -24.81 -11.54
CA PHE A 289 3.24 -24.50 -10.13
C PHE A 289 2.15 -23.53 -9.73
N ASN A 290 1.27 -23.99 -8.85
CA ASN A 290 0.19 -23.16 -8.33
C ASN A 290 0.76 -22.10 -7.39
N LEU A 291 0.45 -20.83 -7.68
CA LEU A 291 0.88 -19.68 -6.88
C LEU A 291 0.04 -19.51 -5.60
N MET A 292 -0.96 -20.34 -5.34
CA MET A 292 -1.72 -20.32 -4.10
C MET A 292 -1.18 -21.37 -3.12
N PHE A 293 -1.07 -21.00 -1.84
CA PHE A 293 -0.70 -21.95 -0.79
C PHE A 293 -1.87 -22.89 -0.53
N SER A 294 -1.75 -24.15 -0.94
CA SER A 294 -2.75 -25.19 -0.66
C SER A 294 -2.66 -25.70 0.78
N THR A 295 -3.81 -26.05 1.35
CA THR A 295 -3.93 -26.70 2.66
C THR A 295 -5.13 -27.64 2.69
N SER A 296 -5.25 -28.43 3.74
CA SER A 296 -6.38 -29.33 4.00
C SER A 296 -7.19 -28.79 5.17
N ILE A 297 -8.51 -28.63 4.97
CA ILE A 297 -9.43 -28.16 5.99
C ILE A 297 -10.05 -29.36 6.69
N GLY A 298 -9.84 -29.46 8.00
CA GLY A 298 -10.33 -30.54 8.83
C GLY A 298 -9.41 -31.79 8.87
N PRO A 299 -9.61 -32.68 9.85
CA PRO A 299 -8.68 -33.77 10.13
C PRO A 299 -8.69 -34.90 9.09
N THR A 300 -9.76 -35.00 8.29
CA THR A 300 -9.89 -36.04 7.26
C THR A 300 -9.16 -35.71 5.96
N GLY A 301 -8.79 -34.44 5.76
CA GLY A 301 -8.17 -33.97 4.50
C GLY A 301 -9.11 -33.93 3.29
N ASN A 302 -10.40 -34.26 3.46
CA ASN A 302 -11.36 -34.34 2.36
C ASN A 302 -11.69 -32.97 1.75
N LEU A 303 -11.61 -31.89 2.54
CA LEU A 303 -11.89 -30.54 2.07
C LEU A 303 -10.58 -29.82 1.75
N LYS A 304 -10.22 -29.77 0.47
CA LYS A 304 -9.08 -28.98 0.00
C LYS A 304 -9.38 -27.49 0.12
N GLY A 305 -8.41 -26.74 0.61
CA GLY A 305 -8.48 -25.30 0.76
C GLY A 305 -7.18 -24.63 0.34
N PHE A 306 -7.20 -23.31 0.36
CA PHE A 306 -6.05 -22.47 0.09
C PHE A 306 -6.01 -21.32 1.08
N LEU A 307 -4.83 -20.72 1.26
CA LEU A 307 -4.74 -19.37 1.78
C LEU A 307 -5.14 -18.39 0.67
N ARG A 308 -6.00 -17.43 0.98
CA ARG A 308 -6.52 -16.49 -0.02
C ARG A 308 -5.40 -15.67 -0.72
N PRO A 309 -5.45 -15.52 -2.05
CA PRO A 309 -4.49 -14.70 -2.82
C PRO A 309 -4.81 -13.20 -2.84
N GLU A 310 -6.03 -12.83 -2.43
CA GLU A 310 -6.60 -11.48 -2.30
C GLU A 310 -7.68 -11.49 -1.19
N THR A 311 -8.15 -10.31 -0.76
CA THR A 311 -9.20 -10.17 0.27
C THR A 311 -10.61 -9.96 -0.31
N ALA A 312 -10.71 -9.49 -1.56
CA ALA A 312 -11.95 -9.21 -2.29
C ALA A 312 -13.00 -10.33 -2.24
N GLN A 313 -12.59 -11.59 -2.39
CA GLN A 313 -13.51 -12.74 -2.38
C GLN A 313 -14.36 -12.84 -1.12
N GLY A 314 -13.82 -12.43 0.05
CA GLY A 314 -14.56 -12.40 1.30
C GLY A 314 -15.73 -11.41 1.28
N ILE A 315 -15.56 -10.30 0.59
CA ILE A 315 -16.59 -9.27 0.41
C ILE A 315 -17.67 -9.78 -0.56
N PHE A 316 -17.28 -10.36 -1.71
CA PHE A 316 -18.23 -10.86 -2.70
C PHE A 316 -19.16 -11.95 -2.15
N VAL A 317 -18.64 -12.92 -1.40
CA VAL A 317 -19.48 -13.98 -0.81
C VAL A 317 -20.45 -13.46 0.26
N ASN A 318 -20.15 -12.30 0.86
CA ASN A 318 -20.99 -11.63 1.84
C ASN A 318 -21.89 -10.52 1.24
N PHE A 319 -21.89 -10.34 -0.08
CA PHE A 319 -22.59 -9.26 -0.77
C PHE A 319 -24.05 -9.07 -0.32
N LYS A 320 -24.83 -10.15 -0.21
CA LYS A 320 -26.24 -10.05 0.25
C LYS A 320 -26.40 -9.43 1.62
N ARG A 321 -25.53 -9.78 2.56
CA ARG A 321 -25.58 -9.26 3.94
C ARG A 321 -25.16 -7.80 3.98
N LEU A 322 -24.15 -7.44 3.20
CA LEU A 322 -23.68 -6.06 3.07
C LEU A 322 -24.74 -5.17 2.42
N LEU A 323 -25.35 -5.63 1.33
CA LEU A 323 -26.46 -4.94 0.68
C LEU A 323 -27.65 -4.77 1.63
N GLN A 324 -28.00 -5.81 2.40
CA GLN A 324 -29.06 -5.73 3.40
C GLN A 324 -28.73 -4.72 4.50
N PHE A 325 -27.48 -4.65 4.96
CA PHE A 325 -27.03 -3.64 5.92
C PHE A 325 -27.20 -2.23 5.36
N ASN A 326 -26.93 -2.05 4.06
CA ASN A 326 -27.20 -0.81 3.33
C ASN A 326 -28.66 -0.68 2.84
N GLN A 327 -29.61 -1.41 3.46
CA GLN A 327 -31.04 -1.31 3.18
C GLN A 327 -31.43 -1.59 1.72
N GLY A 328 -30.67 -2.42 1.01
CA GLY A 328 -30.94 -2.77 -0.38
C GLY A 328 -30.52 -1.72 -1.41
N ARG A 329 -29.85 -0.64 -1.00
CA ARG A 329 -29.56 0.50 -1.87
C ARG A 329 -28.15 0.44 -2.46
N LEU A 330 -28.03 0.93 -3.70
CA LEU A 330 -26.77 1.24 -4.38
C LEU A 330 -26.63 2.77 -4.52
N PRO A 331 -25.39 3.30 -4.62
CA PRO A 331 -24.13 2.59 -4.41
C PRO A 331 -23.83 2.34 -2.93
N PHE A 332 -22.94 1.39 -2.65
CA PHE A 332 -22.30 1.24 -1.34
C PHE A 332 -20.90 0.64 -1.50
N ALA A 333 -20.04 0.85 -0.50
CA ALA A 333 -18.71 0.26 -0.49
C ALA A 333 -18.51 -0.63 0.73
N ALA A 334 -17.82 -1.74 0.52
CA ALA A 334 -17.27 -2.57 1.59
C ALA A 334 -15.74 -2.56 1.50
N ALA A 335 -15.07 -2.71 2.63
CA ALA A 335 -13.62 -2.68 2.69
C ALA A 335 -13.10 -3.82 3.57
N GLN A 336 -11.90 -4.30 3.28
CA GLN A 336 -11.24 -5.30 4.11
C GLN A 336 -9.75 -5.01 4.20
N ILE A 337 -9.21 -5.12 5.42
CA ILE A 337 -7.76 -5.03 5.68
C ILE A 337 -7.32 -6.38 6.24
N GLY A 338 -6.36 -7.02 5.58
CA GLY A 338 -5.85 -8.30 6.07
C GLY A 338 -4.73 -8.87 5.22
N ASN A 339 -4.20 -10.02 5.63
CA ASN A 339 -3.12 -10.66 4.91
C ASN A 339 -3.66 -11.44 3.69
N ALA A 340 -2.86 -11.45 2.63
CA ALA A 340 -3.02 -12.26 1.44
C ALA A 340 -1.71 -13.00 1.17
N PHE A 341 -1.81 -14.12 0.45
CA PHE A 341 -0.71 -15.06 0.30
C PHE A 341 -0.52 -15.43 -1.17
N ARG A 342 0.72 -15.28 -1.66
CA ARG A 342 1.10 -15.67 -3.01
C ARG A 342 2.39 -16.46 -2.94
N ASN A 343 2.37 -17.72 -3.36
CA ASN A 343 3.50 -18.62 -3.34
C ASN A 343 4.48 -18.28 -4.48
N GLU A 344 5.10 -17.11 -4.37
CA GLU A 344 6.05 -16.60 -5.36
C GLU A 344 7.24 -17.57 -5.52
N ILE A 345 7.56 -17.89 -6.77
CA ILE A 345 8.60 -18.87 -7.11
C ILE A 345 9.98 -18.37 -6.66
N SER A 346 10.31 -17.10 -6.92
CA SER A 346 11.60 -16.51 -6.53
C SER A 346 11.47 -15.04 -6.07
N PRO A 347 11.12 -14.80 -4.79
CA PRO A 347 11.04 -13.45 -4.24
C PRO A 347 12.44 -12.87 -3.98
N ARG A 348 12.86 -11.86 -4.75
CA ARG A 348 14.24 -11.29 -4.71
C ARG A 348 14.32 -9.79 -4.41
N THR A 349 13.19 -9.07 -4.38
CA THR A 349 13.15 -7.59 -4.31
C THR A 349 12.64 -7.07 -2.96
N GLY A 350 13.16 -7.63 -1.85
CA GLY A 350 12.78 -7.21 -0.50
C GLY A 350 11.25 -7.27 -0.27
N LEU A 351 10.67 -6.18 0.22
CA LEU A 351 9.23 -6.07 0.48
C LEU A 351 8.37 -5.87 -0.77
N ILE A 352 8.96 -5.70 -1.95
CA ILE A 352 8.20 -5.46 -3.20
C ILE A 352 7.52 -6.76 -3.69
N ARG A 353 8.20 -7.90 -3.52
CA ARG A 353 7.72 -9.23 -3.92
C ARG A 353 7.91 -10.22 -2.78
N VAL A 354 6.83 -10.46 -2.05
CA VAL A 354 6.77 -11.29 -0.84
C VAL A 354 5.68 -12.34 -0.96
N ARG A 355 5.74 -13.36 -0.10
CA ARG A 355 4.80 -14.47 -0.09
C ARG A 355 3.59 -14.25 0.80
N GLU A 356 3.75 -13.41 1.81
CA GLU A 356 2.69 -12.96 2.70
C GLU A 356 2.78 -11.44 2.81
N PHE A 357 1.66 -10.76 2.62
CA PHE A 357 1.59 -9.31 2.72
C PHE A 357 0.21 -8.86 3.13
N THR A 358 0.15 -7.70 3.79
CA THR A 358 -1.11 -7.06 4.13
C THR A 358 -1.62 -6.23 2.95
N MET A 359 -2.88 -6.43 2.63
CA MET A 359 -3.63 -5.64 1.66
C MET A 359 -4.72 -4.86 2.38
N ALA A 360 -5.09 -3.72 1.80
CA ALA A 360 -6.33 -3.05 2.11
C ALA A 360 -7.10 -2.91 0.79
N GLU A 361 -8.27 -3.52 0.70
CA GLU A 361 -9.08 -3.54 -0.54
C GLU A 361 -10.45 -2.94 -0.27
N ILE A 362 -11.00 -2.29 -1.28
CA ILE A 362 -12.32 -1.66 -1.26
C ILE A 362 -13.09 -2.21 -2.44
N GLU A 363 -14.30 -2.73 -2.22
CA GLU A 363 -15.24 -3.07 -3.27
C GLU A 363 -16.36 -2.05 -3.26
N HIS A 364 -16.36 -1.13 -4.24
CA HIS A 364 -17.41 -0.14 -4.41
C HIS A 364 -18.46 -0.63 -5.42
N PHE A 365 -19.62 -1.07 -4.91
CA PHE A 365 -20.74 -1.56 -5.70
C PHE A 365 -21.58 -0.39 -6.21
N VAL A 366 -21.70 -0.28 -7.52
CA VAL A 366 -22.41 0.80 -8.21
C VAL A 366 -23.33 0.24 -9.30
N ASP A 367 -24.37 0.99 -9.65
CA ASP A 367 -25.21 0.65 -10.80
C ASP A 367 -24.38 0.77 -12.10
N PRO A 368 -24.25 -0.31 -12.91
CA PRO A 368 -23.47 -0.26 -14.14
C PRO A 368 -23.95 0.79 -15.15
N ARG A 369 -25.23 1.22 -15.06
CA ARG A 369 -25.85 2.19 -15.98
C ARG A 369 -25.57 3.64 -15.58
N CYS A 370 -25.18 3.89 -14.34
CA CYS A 370 -24.89 5.22 -13.81
C CYS A 370 -23.70 5.14 -12.85
N LYS A 371 -22.49 5.35 -13.39
CA LYS A 371 -21.23 5.34 -12.64
C LYS A 371 -20.77 6.76 -12.24
N ASP A 372 -21.72 7.65 -11.99
CA ASP A 372 -21.45 8.99 -11.47
C ASP A 372 -21.16 8.94 -9.97
N HIS A 373 -20.27 9.81 -9.48
CA HIS A 373 -19.94 9.86 -8.05
C HIS A 373 -20.36 11.19 -7.44
N PRO A 374 -21.17 11.21 -6.36
CA PRO A 374 -21.75 12.44 -5.82
C PRO A 374 -20.69 13.44 -5.34
N LYS A 375 -19.54 12.95 -4.88
CA LYS A 375 -18.40 13.77 -4.44
C LYS A 375 -17.38 14.08 -5.56
N PHE A 376 -17.62 13.71 -6.82
CA PHE A 376 -16.65 13.96 -7.90
C PHE A 376 -16.38 15.45 -8.11
N ALA A 377 -17.40 16.30 -7.97
CA ALA A 377 -17.29 17.74 -8.13
C ALA A 377 -16.26 18.38 -7.17
N SER A 378 -16.02 17.81 -5.98
CA SER A 378 -15.02 18.33 -5.04
C SER A 378 -13.59 17.98 -5.42
N VAL A 379 -13.38 17.00 -6.30
CA VAL A 379 -12.06 16.51 -6.71
C VAL A 379 -11.72 16.78 -8.17
N GLN A 380 -12.69 17.22 -8.99
CA GLN A 380 -12.53 17.39 -10.46
C GLN A 380 -11.32 18.24 -10.89
N ASN A 381 -10.89 19.19 -10.07
CA ASN A 381 -9.77 20.09 -10.37
C ASN A 381 -8.40 19.54 -9.95
N MET A 382 -8.34 18.36 -9.33
CA MET A 382 -7.08 17.73 -8.94
C MET A 382 -6.30 17.28 -10.17
N GLN A 383 -5.01 17.66 -10.21
CA GLN A 383 -4.09 17.26 -11.26
C GLN A 383 -3.43 15.94 -10.91
N LEU A 384 -3.45 14.99 -11.84
CA LEU A 384 -2.78 13.70 -11.74
C LEU A 384 -1.83 13.51 -12.92
N THR A 385 -0.71 12.84 -12.69
CA THR A 385 0.18 12.34 -13.75
C THR A 385 -0.41 11.04 -14.30
N LEU A 386 -0.99 11.08 -15.49
CA LEU A 386 -1.66 9.96 -16.14
C LEU A 386 -0.79 9.39 -17.26
N TYR A 387 -0.61 8.07 -17.26
CA TYR A 387 0.05 7.32 -18.32
C TYR A 387 -0.95 6.40 -19.01
N SER A 388 -1.75 6.99 -19.91
CA SER A 388 -2.82 6.30 -20.63
C SER A 388 -2.31 5.15 -21.50
N ALA A 389 -3.19 4.21 -21.82
CA ALA A 389 -2.86 3.11 -22.72
C ALA A 389 -2.44 3.63 -24.11
N CYS A 390 -3.05 4.73 -24.58
CA CYS A 390 -2.69 5.39 -25.82
C CYS A 390 -1.27 5.96 -25.79
N ASN A 391 -0.90 6.70 -24.74
CA ASN A 391 0.44 7.27 -24.60
C ASN A 391 1.49 6.16 -24.52
N GLN A 392 1.17 5.09 -23.78
CA GLN A 392 2.01 3.90 -23.74
C GLN A 392 2.21 3.32 -25.15
N MET A 393 1.14 3.07 -25.90
CA MET A 393 1.23 2.55 -27.27
C MET A 393 2.01 3.48 -28.21
N ASN A 394 1.90 4.79 -28.03
CA ASN A 394 2.59 5.79 -28.87
C ASN A 394 4.04 6.06 -28.43
N GLY A 395 4.55 5.43 -27.36
CA GLY A 395 5.87 5.75 -26.80
C GLY A 395 5.96 7.16 -26.22
N GLU A 396 4.83 7.78 -25.89
CA GLU A 396 4.76 9.13 -25.34
C GLU A 396 4.96 9.10 -23.81
N SER A 397 5.35 10.25 -23.24
CA SER A 397 5.49 10.39 -21.79
C SER A 397 4.12 10.48 -21.09
N PRO A 398 4.07 10.21 -19.78
CA PRO A 398 2.91 10.53 -18.96
C PRO A 398 2.55 12.02 -19.05
N THR A 399 1.26 12.35 -19.01
CA THR A 399 0.77 13.73 -19.09
C THR A 399 0.09 14.13 -17.78
N VAL A 400 0.21 15.40 -17.42
CA VAL A 400 -0.49 15.96 -16.25
C VAL A 400 -1.82 16.53 -16.71
N LEU A 401 -2.91 15.98 -16.20
CA LEU A 401 -4.28 16.39 -16.52
C LEU A 401 -5.10 16.55 -15.24
N THR A 402 -6.11 17.43 -15.27
CA THR A 402 -7.13 17.41 -14.22
C THR A 402 -7.98 16.16 -14.38
N ILE A 403 -8.45 15.58 -13.27
CA ILE A 403 -9.31 14.39 -13.36
C ILE A 403 -10.63 14.70 -14.06
N GLY A 404 -11.16 15.94 -13.92
CA GLY A 404 -12.35 16.40 -14.62
C GLY A 404 -12.16 16.37 -16.13
N ASP A 405 -11.05 16.92 -16.63
CA ASP A 405 -10.72 16.89 -18.06
C ASP A 405 -10.49 15.45 -18.55
N ALA A 406 -9.86 14.60 -17.73
CA ALA A 406 -9.58 13.21 -18.10
C ALA A 406 -10.86 12.39 -18.25
N VAL A 407 -11.85 12.58 -17.35
CA VAL A 407 -13.17 11.96 -17.46
C VAL A 407 -13.96 12.54 -18.63
N GLN A 408 -13.97 13.86 -18.82
CA GLN A 408 -14.68 14.51 -19.92
C GLN A 408 -14.17 14.06 -21.30
N LYS A 409 -12.85 13.85 -21.43
CA LYS A 409 -12.21 13.36 -22.67
C LYS A 409 -12.33 11.84 -22.86
N GLY A 410 -12.92 11.13 -21.90
CA GLY A 410 -13.03 9.66 -21.94
C GLY A 410 -11.70 8.92 -21.76
N ILE A 411 -10.67 9.59 -21.22
CA ILE A 411 -9.40 8.93 -20.89
C ILE A 411 -9.60 8.02 -19.67
N VAL A 412 -10.33 8.52 -18.66
CA VAL A 412 -10.79 7.75 -17.50
C VAL A 412 -12.27 7.44 -17.72
N ALA A 413 -12.64 6.17 -17.61
CA ALA A 413 -13.95 5.69 -18.08
C ALA A 413 -15.18 6.34 -17.41
N ASN A 414 -15.10 6.71 -16.13
CA ASN A 414 -16.24 7.26 -15.39
C ASN A 414 -15.80 8.08 -14.15
N GLN A 415 -16.75 8.83 -13.58
CA GLN A 415 -16.51 9.70 -12.42
C GLN A 415 -16.15 8.92 -11.15
N THR A 416 -16.72 7.71 -10.95
CA THR A 416 -16.43 6.88 -9.77
C THR A 416 -14.99 6.41 -9.76
N LEU A 417 -14.49 5.91 -10.89
CA LEU A 417 -13.09 5.53 -11.06
C LEU A 417 -12.17 6.73 -10.85
N GLY A 418 -12.48 7.87 -11.47
CA GLY A 418 -11.71 9.11 -11.28
C GLY A 418 -11.71 9.63 -9.85
N TYR A 419 -12.83 9.50 -9.13
CA TYR A 419 -12.93 9.86 -7.72
C TYR A 419 -11.95 9.05 -6.87
N PHE A 420 -11.96 7.72 -7.02
CA PHE A 420 -11.04 6.85 -6.28
C PHE A 420 -9.57 7.09 -6.65
N MET A 421 -9.25 7.33 -7.94
CA MET A 421 -7.89 7.71 -8.35
C MET A 421 -7.39 8.96 -7.61
N VAL A 422 -8.23 9.99 -7.47
CA VAL A 422 -7.84 11.19 -6.70
C VAL A 422 -7.71 10.90 -5.21
N ARG A 423 -8.64 10.12 -4.63
CA ARG A 423 -8.55 9.75 -3.20
C ARG A 423 -7.28 8.94 -2.91
N ILE A 424 -6.90 8.02 -3.80
CA ILE A 424 -5.64 7.28 -3.76
C ILE A 424 -4.46 8.25 -3.81
N HIS A 425 -4.43 9.18 -4.76
CA HIS A 425 -3.37 10.18 -4.87
C HIS A 425 -3.23 11.00 -3.58
N GLN A 426 -4.33 11.54 -3.06
CA GLN A 426 -4.35 12.32 -1.82
C GLN A 426 -3.82 11.52 -0.63
N PHE A 427 -4.21 10.24 -0.51
CA PHE A 427 -3.72 9.36 0.54
C PHE A 427 -2.20 9.14 0.42
N LEU A 428 -1.72 8.74 -0.76
CA LEU A 428 -0.30 8.47 -1.01
C LEU A 428 0.58 9.70 -0.75
N VAL A 429 0.14 10.89 -1.16
CA VAL A 429 0.87 12.14 -0.88
C VAL A 429 0.86 12.47 0.61
N THR A 430 -0.27 12.28 1.30
CA THR A 430 -0.40 12.54 2.74
C THR A 430 0.54 11.66 3.58
N ILE A 431 0.73 10.40 3.19
CA ILE A 431 1.65 9.47 3.87
C ILE A 431 3.12 9.67 3.45
N GLY A 432 3.43 10.64 2.59
CA GLY A 432 4.80 11.06 2.28
C GLY A 432 5.36 10.54 0.97
N VAL A 433 4.53 10.03 0.05
CA VAL A 433 4.96 9.75 -1.32
C VAL A 433 5.20 11.07 -2.05
N ASN A 434 6.36 11.21 -2.69
CA ASN A 434 6.67 12.37 -3.51
C ASN A 434 5.75 12.41 -4.76
N PRO A 435 4.96 13.47 -4.98
CA PRO A 435 4.09 13.60 -6.15
C PRO A 435 4.83 13.48 -7.49
N ASP A 436 6.09 13.94 -7.57
CA ASP A 436 6.90 13.86 -8.79
C ASP A 436 7.31 12.42 -9.14
N LYS A 437 7.23 11.50 -8.16
CA LYS A 437 7.53 10.07 -8.27
C LYS A 437 6.27 9.20 -8.23
N LEU A 438 5.10 9.80 -8.46
CA LEU A 438 3.81 9.12 -8.46
C LEU A 438 3.12 9.32 -9.83
N ARG A 439 2.71 8.23 -10.46
CA ARG A 439 1.90 8.25 -11.69
C ARG A 439 0.77 7.23 -11.62
N PHE A 440 -0.27 7.44 -12.42
CA PHE A 440 -1.31 6.45 -12.65
C PHE A 440 -1.13 5.86 -14.04
N ARG A 441 -0.84 4.57 -14.15
CA ARG A 441 -0.68 3.85 -15.43
C ARG A 441 -1.94 3.06 -15.76
N GLN A 442 -2.49 3.29 -16.94
CA GLN A 442 -3.65 2.52 -17.41
C GLN A 442 -3.22 1.15 -17.91
N HIS A 443 -3.98 0.09 -17.64
CA HIS A 443 -3.73 -1.22 -18.24
C HIS A 443 -3.99 -1.18 -19.75
N MET A 444 -3.17 -1.89 -20.51
CA MET A 444 -3.45 -2.14 -21.93
C MET A 444 -4.48 -3.26 -22.08
N SER A 445 -5.15 -3.33 -23.24
CA SER A 445 -6.22 -4.31 -23.46
C SER A 445 -5.81 -5.79 -23.33
N ASN A 446 -4.52 -6.11 -23.41
CA ASN A 446 -3.99 -7.47 -23.22
C ASN A 446 -3.44 -7.74 -21.81
N GLU A 447 -3.33 -6.68 -20.99
CA GLU A 447 -2.97 -6.75 -19.57
C GLU A 447 -4.21 -6.69 -18.68
N MET A 448 -5.27 -6.05 -19.18
CA MET A 448 -6.58 -6.05 -18.55
C MET A 448 -6.99 -7.48 -18.22
N ALA A 449 -7.33 -7.72 -16.96
CA ALA A 449 -8.05 -8.92 -16.59
C ALA A 449 -9.30 -9.05 -17.50
N HIS A 450 -9.64 -10.27 -17.91
CA HIS A 450 -10.74 -10.55 -18.85
C HIS A 450 -12.11 -10.00 -18.44
N TYR A 451 -12.24 -9.51 -17.20
CA TYR A 451 -13.45 -8.90 -16.63
C TYR A 451 -13.36 -7.39 -16.40
N ALA A 452 -12.17 -6.79 -16.49
CA ALA A 452 -11.97 -5.37 -16.20
C ALA A 452 -12.32 -4.50 -17.41
N THR A 453 -13.12 -3.45 -17.18
CA THR A 453 -13.55 -2.49 -18.21
C THR A 453 -12.49 -1.40 -18.41
N ASP A 454 -11.90 -0.93 -17.30
CA ASP A 454 -10.81 0.02 -17.23
C ASP A 454 -10.02 -0.28 -15.95
N CYS A 455 -8.71 -0.02 -15.94
CA CYS A 455 -7.87 -0.27 -14.77
C CYS A 455 -6.68 0.69 -14.76
N TRP A 456 -6.45 1.32 -13.61
CA TRP A 456 -5.38 2.29 -13.39
C TRP A 456 -4.56 1.92 -12.15
N ASP A 457 -3.27 1.68 -12.35
CA ASP A 457 -2.33 1.41 -11.28
C ASP A 457 -1.66 2.70 -10.82
N ALA A 458 -1.73 3.00 -9.52
CA ALA A 458 -0.85 3.98 -8.90
C ALA A 458 0.54 3.38 -8.74
N GLU A 459 1.46 3.83 -9.60
CA GLU A 459 2.86 3.42 -9.60
C GLU A 459 3.71 4.46 -8.90
N ILE A 460 4.61 3.97 -8.04
CA ILE A 460 5.57 4.80 -7.32
C ILE A 460 6.97 4.48 -7.81
N LYS A 461 7.72 5.51 -8.21
CA LYS A 461 9.10 5.35 -8.69
C LYS A 461 10.06 5.14 -7.51
N VAL A 462 10.64 3.96 -7.44
CA VAL A 462 11.67 3.58 -6.47
C VAL A 462 12.96 3.19 -7.19
N SER A 463 13.98 2.79 -6.44
CA SER A 463 15.31 2.39 -6.93
C SER A 463 15.28 1.13 -7.81
N TYR A 464 14.17 0.38 -7.77
CA TYR A 464 13.89 -0.74 -8.66
C TYR A 464 13.07 -0.36 -9.91
N GLY A 465 12.80 0.93 -10.12
CA GLY A 465 11.93 1.41 -11.21
C GLY A 465 10.52 1.77 -10.72
N TRP A 466 9.57 1.80 -11.65
CA TRP A 466 8.16 2.05 -11.32
C TRP A 466 7.54 0.78 -10.75
N VAL A 467 6.97 0.89 -9.55
CA VAL A 467 6.34 -0.24 -8.85
C VAL A 467 4.88 0.08 -8.59
N GLU A 468 4.00 -0.80 -9.06
CA GLU A 468 2.57 -0.79 -8.76
C GLU A 468 2.33 -0.98 -7.26
N CYS A 469 1.73 0.04 -6.63
CA CYS A 469 1.47 0.05 -5.19
C CYS A 469 -0.02 0.03 -4.86
N VAL A 470 -0.86 0.53 -5.77
CA VAL A 470 -2.32 0.47 -5.65
C VAL A 470 -2.91 0.17 -7.03
N GLY A 471 -3.67 -0.91 -7.19
CA GLY A 471 -4.50 -1.15 -8.36
C GLY A 471 -5.86 -0.47 -8.19
N CYS A 472 -6.40 0.14 -9.24
CA CYS A 472 -7.75 0.71 -9.24
C CYS A 472 -8.51 0.20 -10.47
N ALA A 473 -9.27 -0.89 -10.30
CA ALA A 473 -9.90 -1.63 -11.39
C ALA A 473 -11.42 -1.42 -11.43
N ASP A 474 -12.00 -1.36 -12.62
CA ASP A 474 -13.45 -1.48 -12.85
C ASP A 474 -13.76 -2.91 -13.28
N ARG A 475 -14.06 -3.79 -12.31
CA ARG A 475 -14.26 -5.24 -12.51
C ARG A 475 -15.59 -5.61 -13.14
N SER A 476 -16.39 -4.62 -13.54
CA SER A 476 -17.76 -4.81 -14.02
C SER A 476 -18.55 -5.71 -13.05
N CYS A 477 -19.33 -6.67 -13.55
CA CYS A 477 -20.19 -7.55 -12.75
C CYS A 477 -19.66 -8.99 -12.63
N TYR A 478 -18.41 -9.24 -13.04
CA TYR A 478 -17.88 -10.60 -13.21
C TYR A 478 -17.93 -11.45 -11.93
N ASP A 479 -17.42 -10.95 -10.82
CA ASP A 479 -17.30 -11.73 -9.58
C ASP A 479 -18.65 -12.17 -9.03
N LEU A 480 -19.62 -11.25 -8.97
CA LEU A 480 -20.98 -11.56 -8.52
C LEU A 480 -21.67 -12.54 -9.47
N MET A 481 -21.43 -12.44 -10.78
CA MET A 481 -21.97 -13.39 -11.76
C MET A 481 -21.36 -14.78 -11.61
N GLN A 482 -20.05 -14.89 -11.42
CA GLN A 482 -19.39 -16.19 -11.25
C GLN A 482 -19.87 -16.91 -9.99
N HIS A 483 -19.95 -16.21 -8.86
CA HIS A 483 -20.48 -16.79 -7.62
C HIS A 483 -21.97 -17.13 -7.74
N THR A 484 -22.76 -16.31 -8.45
CA THR A 484 -24.17 -16.63 -8.74
C THR A 484 -24.28 -17.92 -9.56
N LYS A 485 -23.47 -18.06 -10.62
CA LYS A 485 -23.45 -19.26 -11.48
C LYS A 485 -23.00 -20.51 -10.72
N ALA A 486 -21.99 -20.39 -9.87
CA ALA A 486 -21.44 -21.52 -9.12
C ALA A 486 -22.36 -22.00 -7.99
N THR A 487 -23.09 -21.08 -7.34
CA THR A 487 -23.90 -21.41 -6.14
C THR A 487 -25.40 -21.50 -6.39
N GLY A 488 -25.90 -20.94 -7.51
CA GLY A 488 -27.33 -20.74 -7.76
C GLY A 488 -27.96 -19.62 -6.91
N VAL A 489 -27.19 -18.94 -6.06
CA VAL A 489 -27.68 -17.85 -5.21
C VAL A 489 -27.55 -16.53 -5.98
N LYS A 490 -28.67 -15.93 -6.37
CA LYS A 490 -28.69 -14.62 -7.05
C LYS A 490 -28.01 -13.52 -6.23
N LEU A 491 -26.90 -12.96 -6.70
CA LEU A 491 -26.20 -11.81 -6.08
C LEU A 491 -26.52 -10.52 -6.85
N ASN A 492 -27.76 -10.06 -6.76
CA ASN A 492 -28.26 -8.84 -7.39
C ASN A 492 -28.81 -7.85 -6.34
N ALA A 493 -28.92 -6.60 -6.73
CA ALA A 493 -29.67 -5.57 -6.03
C ALA A 493 -31.01 -5.32 -6.73
N GLU A 494 -31.94 -4.67 -6.02
CA GLU A 494 -33.23 -4.27 -6.57
C GLU A 494 -33.29 -2.74 -6.67
N GLY A 495 -33.50 -2.22 -7.88
CA GLY A 495 -33.79 -0.80 -8.12
C GLY A 495 -35.28 -0.56 -8.29
N GLN A 496 -35.83 0.49 -7.70
CA GLN A 496 -37.21 0.89 -8.01
C GLN A 496 -37.26 1.54 -9.39
N LEU A 497 -38.18 1.06 -10.24
CA LEU A 497 -38.44 1.71 -11.52
C LEU A 497 -39.19 3.03 -11.29
N LYS A 498 -38.80 4.09 -12.02
CA LYS A 498 -39.51 5.39 -11.98
C LYS A 498 -40.97 5.26 -12.41
N GLU A 499 -41.23 4.37 -13.36
CA GLU A 499 -42.56 4.02 -13.84
C GLU A 499 -42.65 2.50 -13.94
N SER A 500 -43.75 1.90 -13.47
CA SER A 500 -43.95 0.45 -13.52
C SER A 500 -44.04 -0.02 -14.97
N LYS A 501 -43.27 -1.04 -15.33
CA LYS A 501 -43.30 -1.63 -16.68
C LYS A 501 -44.23 -2.84 -16.70
N THR A 502 -45.21 -2.85 -17.59
CA THR A 502 -46.01 -4.05 -17.86
C THR A 502 -45.24 -4.92 -18.84
N VAL A 503 -44.77 -6.09 -18.38
CA VAL A 503 -44.06 -7.06 -19.22
C VAL A 503 -45.00 -8.23 -19.48
N GLN A 504 -45.14 -8.60 -20.75
CA GLN A 504 -45.84 -9.83 -21.16
C GLN A 504 -44.89 -11.00 -20.88
N VAL A 505 -45.17 -11.78 -19.84
CA VAL A 505 -44.33 -12.93 -19.47
C VAL A 505 -44.99 -14.19 -20.03
N THR A 506 -44.26 -14.93 -20.87
CA THR A 506 -44.67 -16.24 -21.36
C THR A 506 -43.94 -17.32 -20.58
N GLU A 507 -44.63 -17.98 -19.65
CA GLU A 507 -44.07 -19.06 -18.84
C GLU A 507 -44.60 -20.42 -19.29
N LEU A 508 -43.68 -21.38 -19.41
CA LEU A 508 -43.99 -22.79 -19.60
C LEU A 508 -44.14 -23.47 -18.24
N GLN A 509 -45.35 -23.91 -17.93
CA GLN A 509 -45.70 -24.61 -16.70
C GLN A 509 -45.81 -26.12 -16.93
N PRO A 510 -44.79 -26.91 -16.54
CA PRO A 510 -44.85 -28.36 -16.66
C PRO A 510 -45.84 -28.97 -15.65
N GLN A 511 -46.68 -29.90 -16.11
CA GLN A 511 -47.64 -30.63 -15.27
C GLN A 511 -46.93 -31.73 -14.47
N MET A 512 -46.49 -31.37 -13.26
CA MET A 512 -45.70 -32.23 -12.36
C MET A 512 -46.31 -33.61 -12.14
N ALA A 513 -47.63 -33.69 -12.02
CA ALA A 513 -48.33 -34.95 -11.78
C ALA A 513 -48.26 -35.91 -12.98
N LEU A 514 -48.34 -35.38 -14.22
CA LEU A 514 -48.30 -36.18 -15.44
C LEU A 514 -46.86 -36.57 -15.78
N ILE A 515 -45.94 -35.60 -15.72
CA ILE A 515 -44.50 -35.84 -15.98
C ILE A 515 -43.92 -36.81 -14.94
N GLY A 516 -44.30 -36.67 -13.67
CA GLY A 516 -43.92 -37.59 -12.59
C GLY A 516 -44.41 -39.02 -12.81
N LYS A 517 -45.64 -39.20 -13.31
CA LYS A 517 -46.19 -40.52 -13.65
C LYS A 517 -45.49 -41.15 -14.85
N SER A 518 -45.21 -40.37 -15.90
CA SER A 518 -44.65 -40.88 -17.16
C SER A 518 -43.15 -41.16 -17.09
N PHE A 519 -42.37 -40.30 -16.43
CA PHE A 519 -40.89 -40.35 -16.47
C PHE A 519 -40.22 -40.71 -15.14
N LYS A 520 -41.00 -40.83 -14.05
CA LYS A 520 -40.55 -41.30 -12.72
C LYS A 520 -39.25 -40.63 -12.26
N LYS A 521 -38.12 -41.33 -12.32
CA LYS A 521 -36.79 -40.88 -11.84
C LYS A 521 -36.24 -39.69 -12.66
N ASP A 522 -36.61 -39.58 -13.93
CA ASP A 522 -36.11 -38.55 -14.85
C ASP A 522 -37.03 -37.30 -14.85
N ALA A 523 -38.20 -37.37 -14.21
CA ALA A 523 -39.18 -36.29 -14.16
C ALA A 523 -38.66 -34.99 -13.52
N LYS A 524 -37.79 -35.11 -12.50
CA LYS A 524 -37.21 -33.96 -11.80
C LYS A 524 -36.28 -33.15 -12.71
N GLU A 525 -35.57 -33.86 -13.56
CA GLU A 525 -34.56 -33.30 -14.46
C GLU A 525 -35.23 -32.66 -15.69
N ILE A 526 -36.21 -33.36 -16.29
CA ILE A 526 -37.09 -32.81 -17.34
C ILE A 526 -37.79 -31.53 -16.87
N THR A 527 -38.31 -31.53 -15.65
CA THR A 527 -38.96 -30.34 -15.05
C THR A 527 -38.01 -29.17 -14.91
N ARG A 528 -36.75 -29.43 -14.53
CA ARG A 528 -35.73 -28.40 -14.35
C ARG A 528 -35.47 -27.71 -15.69
N VAL A 529 -35.17 -28.51 -16.72
CA VAL A 529 -34.88 -28.00 -18.07
C VAL A 529 -36.07 -27.21 -18.63
N LEU A 530 -37.30 -27.73 -18.50
CA LEU A 530 -38.50 -27.05 -18.98
C LEU A 530 -38.76 -25.69 -18.31
N LYS A 531 -38.31 -25.49 -17.07
CA LYS A 531 -38.45 -24.21 -16.34
C LYS A 531 -37.34 -23.21 -16.68
N GLU A 532 -36.25 -23.66 -17.28
CA GLU A 532 -35.08 -22.84 -17.63
C GLU A 532 -35.11 -22.38 -19.10
N LEU A 533 -36.13 -22.76 -19.87
CA LEU A 533 -36.30 -22.32 -21.27
C LEU A 533 -36.58 -20.81 -21.34
N ASP A 534 -35.94 -20.16 -22.31
CA ASP A 534 -36.19 -18.76 -22.66
C ASP A 534 -37.43 -18.61 -23.55
N GLU A 535 -37.87 -17.36 -23.78
CA GLU A 535 -39.10 -17.08 -24.53
C GLU A 535 -39.04 -17.60 -25.98
N ASP A 536 -37.87 -17.53 -26.62
CA ASP A 536 -37.67 -18.02 -27.99
C ASP A 536 -37.82 -19.55 -28.07
N ASN A 537 -37.25 -20.28 -27.11
CA ASN A 537 -37.39 -21.72 -27.03
C ASN A 537 -38.80 -22.15 -26.61
N ILE A 538 -39.47 -21.39 -25.74
CA ILE A 538 -40.88 -21.65 -25.39
C ILE A 538 -41.79 -21.50 -26.64
N ALA A 539 -41.53 -20.50 -27.49
CA ALA A 539 -42.26 -20.34 -28.75
C ALA A 539 -42.00 -21.50 -29.73
N LEU A 540 -40.77 -22.02 -29.78
CA LEU A 540 -40.42 -23.23 -30.54
C LEU A 540 -41.17 -24.47 -30.02
N VAL A 541 -41.20 -24.66 -28.70
CA VAL A 541 -41.94 -25.76 -28.06
C VAL A 541 -43.43 -25.68 -28.38
N GLU A 542 -44.04 -24.49 -28.29
CA GLU A 542 -45.45 -24.27 -28.65
C GLU A 542 -45.71 -24.67 -30.11
N LYS A 543 -44.86 -24.23 -31.03
CA LYS A 543 -44.98 -24.51 -32.46
C LYS A 543 -44.84 -26.00 -32.78
N GLU A 544 -43.93 -26.71 -32.12
CA GLU A 544 -43.78 -28.16 -32.29
C GLU A 544 -44.96 -28.93 -31.70
N LEU A 545 -45.47 -28.52 -30.53
CA LEU A 545 -46.65 -29.14 -29.90
C LEU A 545 -47.93 -28.92 -30.73
N GLU A 546 -48.08 -27.77 -31.40
CA GLU A 546 -49.21 -27.50 -32.28
C GLU A 546 -49.11 -28.21 -33.63
N GLY A 547 -47.90 -28.37 -34.16
CA GLY A 547 -47.68 -29.03 -35.46
C GLY A 547 -47.67 -30.56 -35.39
N LYS A 548 -46.88 -31.15 -34.47
CA LYS A 548 -46.64 -32.61 -34.38
C LYS A 548 -47.41 -33.28 -33.23
N GLY A 549 -47.98 -32.50 -32.30
CA GLY A 549 -48.66 -33.02 -31.11
C GLY A 549 -47.74 -33.49 -29.98
N ASN A 550 -46.43 -33.49 -30.21
CA ASN A 550 -45.40 -33.83 -29.23
C ASN A 550 -44.13 -32.98 -29.42
N TYR A 551 -43.34 -32.87 -28.37
CA TYR A 551 -42.06 -32.17 -28.33
C TYR A 551 -40.98 -33.12 -27.80
N SER A 552 -39.86 -33.23 -28.52
CA SER A 552 -38.73 -34.08 -28.09
C SER A 552 -37.70 -33.23 -27.36
N LEU A 553 -37.55 -33.48 -26.07
CA LEU A 553 -36.56 -32.82 -25.21
C LEU A 553 -35.38 -33.77 -24.97
N THR A 554 -34.18 -33.36 -25.37
CA THR A 554 -32.94 -34.08 -25.05
C THR A 554 -32.36 -33.58 -23.74
N VAL A 555 -32.21 -34.46 -22.75
CA VAL A 555 -31.58 -34.15 -21.46
C VAL A 555 -30.53 -35.22 -21.14
N ASP A 556 -29.29 -34.80 -20.89
CA ASP A 556 -28.14 -35.68 -20.62
C ASP A 556 -27.96 -36.82 -21.63
N GLY A 557 -28.18 -36.53 -22.93
CA GLY A 557 -28.04 -37.49 -24.03
C GLY A 557 -29.19 -38.50 -24.16
N LYS A 558 -30.32 -38.28 -23.48
CA LYS A 558 -31.55 -39.08 -23.61
C LYS A 558 -32.69 -38.22 -24.15
N ASP A 559 -33.44 -38.77 -25.09
CA ASP A 559 -34.60 -38.09 -25.69
C ASP A 559 -35.90 -38.46 -24.97
N PHE A 560 -36.66 -37.43 -24.59
CA PHE A 560 -37.95 -37.56 -23.92
C PHE A 560 -39.05 -36.91 -24.74
N THR A 561 -40.12 -37.65 -25.01
CA THR A 561 -41.27 -37.16 -25.78
C THR A 561 -42.35 -36.60 -24.86
N LEU A 562 -42.56 -35.29 -24.89
CA LEU A 562 -43.54 -34.56 -24.09
C LEU A 562 -44.80 -34.30 -24.92
N THR A 563 -45.98 -34.47 -24.32
CA THR A 563 -47.28 -34.25 -24.99
C THR A 563 -47.91 -32.93 -24.56
N LYS A 564 -48.89 -32.44 -25.33
CA LYS A 564 -49.60 -31.19 -25.07
C LYS A 564 -50.27 -31.13 -23.68
N GLU A 565 -50.65 -32.27 -23.12
CA GLU A 565 -51.26 -32.35 -21.78
C GLU A 565 -50.24 -32.17 -20.65
N MET A 566 -48.96 -32.44 -20.93
CA MET A 566 -47.87 -32.35 -19.95
C MET A 566 -47.32 -30.92 -19.81
N ILE A 567 -47.60 -30.04 -20.77
CA ILE A 567 -47.03 -28.70 -20.87
C ILE A 567 -48.16 -27.69 -21.00
N LYS A 568 -48.27 -26.76 -20.05
CA LYS A 568 -49.20 -25.63 -20.12
C LYS A 568 -48.40 -24.35 -20.36
N ILE A 569 -48.69 -23.64 -21.44
CA ILE A 569 -48.09 -22.34 -21.72
C ILE A 569 -49.07 -21.26 -21.22
N SER A 570 -48.60 -20.39 -20.33
CA SER A 570 -49.37 -19.26 -19.81
C SER A 570 -48.71 -17.95 -20.18
N ARG A 571 -49.47 -17.07 -20.84
CA ARG A 571 -49.10 -15.67 -21.10
C ARG A 571 -49.79 -14.81 -20.05
N ALA A 572 -49.03 -14.07 -19.26
CA ALA A 572 -49.57 -13.18 -18.24
C ALA A 572 -48.90 -11.80 -18.31
N GLU A 573 -49.69 -10.75 -18.14
CA GLU A 573 -49.14 -9.41 -17.95
C GLU A 573 -48.68 -9.28 -16.49
N LYS A 574 -47.37 -9.08 -16.31
CA LYS A 574 -46.78 -8.83 -15.01
C LYS A 574 -46.33 -7.39 -14.94
N THR A 575 -46.94 -6.62 -14.04
CA THR A 575 -46.46 -5.28 -13.71
C THR A 575 -45.21 -5.40 -12.85
N VAL A 576 -44.08 -4.99 -13.40
CA VAL A 576 -42.77 -5.00 -12.74
C VAL A 576 -42.53 -3.62 -12.14
N HIS A 577 -42.44 -3.55 -10.82
CA HIS A 577 -42.17 -2.32 -10.06
C HIS A 577 -40.68 -2.15 -9.72
N VAL A 578 -39.91 -3.23 -9.76
CA VAL A 578 -38.49 -3.27 -9.41
C VAL A 578 -37.69 -3.96 -10.50
N GLU A 579 -36.49 -3.47 -10.76
CA GLU A 579 -35.55 -4.07 -11.69
C GLU A 579 -34.39 -4.73 -10.94
N GLU A 580 -34.02 -5.93 -11.38
CA GLU A 580 -32.84 -6.61 -10.88
C GLU A 580 -31.59 -5.97 -11.51
N ILE A 581 -30.66 -5.53 -10.66
CA ILE A 581 -29.40 -4.91 -11.07
C ILE A 581 -28.27 -5.80 -10.57
N ILE A 582 -27.38 -6.22 -11.47
CA ILE A 582 -26.10 -6.82 -11.07
C ILE A 582 -25.10 -5.67 -10.96
N PRO A 583 -24.65 -5.31 -9.74
CA PRO A 583 -23.78 -4.15 -9.56
C PRO A 583 -22.46 -4.33 -10.32
N ALA A 584 -21.96 -3.22 -10.86
CA ALA A 584 -20.56 -3.11 -11.23
C ALA A 584 -19.71 -2.83 -9.98
N VAL A 585 -18.44 -3.22 -10.02
CA VAL A 585 -17.52 -3.05 -8.88
C VAL A 585 -16.29 -2.25 -9.29
N ILE A 586 -16.02 -1.16 -8.56
CA ILE A 586 -14.74 -0.45 -8.61
C ILE A 586 -13.90 -0.90 -7.42
N GLU A 587 -12.71 -1.42 -7.71
CA GLU A 587 -11.79 -1.99 -6.73
C GLU A 587 -10.47 -1.20 -6.62
N PRO A 588 -10.34 -0.35 -5.60
CA PRO A 588 -9.06 0.10 -5.08
C PRO A 588 -8.37 -0.97 -4.20
N SER A 589 -7.26 -1.54 -4.66
CA SER A 589 -6.48 -2.57 -3.95
C SER A 589 -5.08 -2.07 -3.59
N PHE A 590 -4.77 -1.96 -2.29
CA PHE A 590 -3.55 -1.34 -1.77
C PHE A 590 -2.56 -2.37 -1.24
N GLY A 591 -1.36 -2.42 -1.83
CA GLY A 591 -0.24 -3.25 -1.35
C GLY A 591 0.55 -2.55 -0.25
N ILE A 592 0.16 -2.72 1.03
CA ILE A 592 0.70 -1.95 2.16
C ILE A 592 2.23 -2.10 2.30
N GLY A 593 2.78 -3.30 2.08
CA GLY A 593 4.22 -3.54 2.13
C GLY A 593 5.00 -2.74 1.07
N ARG A 594 4.48 -2.68 -0.17
CA ARG A 594 5.08 -1.90 -1.27
C ARG A 594 5.03 -0.40 -0.97
N ILE A 595 3.89 0.08 -0.49
CA ILE A 595 3.69 1.49 -0.10
C ILE A 595 4.67 1.87 1.00
N MET A 596 4.81 1.06 2.06
CA MET A 596 5.76 1.33 3.15
C MET A 596 7.21 1.40 2.64
N TYR A 597 7.62 0.47 1.78
CA TYR A 597 8.94 0.47 1.17
C TYR A 597 9.20 1.77 0.39
N ALA A 598 8.25 2.17 -0.46
CA ALA A 598 8.37 3.39 -1.25
C ALA A 598 8.47 4.66 -0.38
N ILE A 599 7.73 4.70 0.74
CA ILE A 599 7.80 5.82 1.69
C ILE A 599 9.16 5.89 2.38
N TRP A 600 9.74 4.76 2.80
CA TRP A 600 11.10 4.77 3.38
C TRP A 600 12.12 5.30 2.39
N GLU A 601 12.08 4.85 1.14
CA GLU A 601 12.96 5.34 0.10
C GLU A 601 12.78 6.85 -0.14
N HIS A 602 11.53 7.32 -0.26
CA HIS A 602 11.24 8.74 -0.47
C HIS A 602 11.58 9.63 0.72
N SER A 603 11.61 9.09 1.93
CA SER A 603 11.88 9.82 3.17
C SER A 603 13.32 9.67 3.68
N PHE A 604 14.12 8.75 3.15
CA PHE A 604 15.50 8.55 3.59
C PHE A 604 16.38 9.77 3.27
N ARG A 605 17.09 10.28 4.27
CA ARG A 605 17.97 11.45 4.15
C ARG A 605 19.25 11.24 4.94
N THR A 606 20.31 11.90 4.50
CA THR A 606 21.56 12.10 5.25
C THR A 606 21.63 13.54 5.77
N ARG A 607 22.31 13.77 6.89
CA ARG A 607 22.53 15.13 7.41
C ARG A 607 23.67 15.82 6.66
N GLU A 608 23.52 17.12 6.43
CA GLU A 608 24.58 17.93 5.83
C GLU A 608 25.82 17.95 6.74
N GLY A 609 26.99 17.61 6.18
CA GLY A 609 28.27 17.60 6.89
C GLY A 609 28.58 16.34 7.71
N ASP A 610 27.65 15.39 7.83
CA ASP A 610 27.87 14.09 8.47
C ASP A 610 27.08 12.99 7.73
N GLU A 611 27.70 12.41 6.71
CA GLU A 611 27.08 11.37 5.86
C GLU A 611 26.72 10.09 6.62
N MET A 612 27.27 9.89 7.83
CA MET A 612 26.95 8.75 8.68
C MET A 612 25.64 8.95 9.44
N ARG A 613 25.17 10.20 9.58
CA ARG A 613 23.89 10.50 10.23
C ARG A 613 22.75 10.41 9.22
N THR A 614 22.11 9.26 9.22
CA THR A 614 20.91 8.98 8.42
C THR A 614 19.65 9.14 9.26
N TYR A 615 18.55 9.50 8.61
CA TYR A 615 17.23 9.57 9.23
C TYR A 615 16.12 9.41 8.20
N PHE A 616 14.91 9.09 8.66
CA PHE A 616 13.72 9.10 7.81
C PHE A 616 12.87 10.33 8.09
N ALA A 617 12.66 11.14 7.05
CA ALA A 617 11.79 12.30 7.03
C ALA A 617 10.30 11.89 6.90
N LEU A 618 9.82 10.94 7.73
CA LEU A 618 8.43 10.49 7.69
C LEU A 618 7.48 11.61 8.14
N PRO A 619 6.32 11.79 7.49
CA PRO A 619 5.28 12.68 7.99
C PRO A 619 4.85 12.31 9.42
N PRO A 620 4.57 13.29 10.30
CA PRO A 620 4.21 13.03 11.69
C PRO A 620 3.02 12.08 11.86
N VAL A 621 2.05 12.13 10.94
CA VAL A 621 0.84 11.27 10.96
C VAL A 621 1.17 9.78 10.90
N ILE A 622 2.20 9.37 10.16
CA ILE A 622 2.60 7.96 10.02
C ILE A 622 3.87 7.60 10.79
N ALA A 623 4.59 8.57 11.36
CA ALA A 623 5.80 8.32 12.14
C ALA A 623 5.54 7.30 13.28
N PRO A 624 6.43 6.31 13.53
CA PRO A 624 6.20 5.22 14.48
C PRO A 624 5.84 5.73 15.88
N LEU A 625 6.68 6.62 16.40
CA LEU A 625 6.48 7.35 17.63
C LEU A 625 6.44 8.84 17.31
N LYS A 626 5.60 9.58 18.01
CA LYS A 626 5.39 11.01 17.75
C LYS A 626 6.40 11.88 18.48
N CYS A 627 6.84 11.45 19.66
CA CYS A 627 7.70 12.26 20.51
C CYS A 627 8.84 11.46 21.17
N SER A 628 9.93 12.14 21.48
CA SER A 628 10.97 11.65 22.38
C SER A 628 11.13 12.61 23.55
N VAL A 629 11.35 12.09 24.76
CA VAL A 629 11.61 12.89 25.96
C VAL A 629 13.04 12.63 26.40
N LEU A 630 13.84 13.69 26.42
CA LEU A 630 15.30 13.62 26.51
C LEU A 630 15.80 14.56 27.62
N PRO A 631 16.16 14.06 28.82
CA PRO A 631 16.79 14.91 29.83
C PRO A 631 18.20 15.33 29.37
N LEU A 632 18.65 16.56 29.57
CA LEU A 632 19.93 17.04 29.03
C LEU A 632 21.13 16.20 29.50
N SER A 633 21.07 15.73 30.75
CA SER A 633 22.05 14.86 31.39
C SER A 633 21.36 13.89 32.35
N SER A 634 22.12 13.03 33.02
CA SER A 634 21.62 12.11 34.06
C SER A 634 21.43 12.80 35.43
N HIS A 635 21.16 14.10 35.45
CA HIS A 635 20.95 14.83 36.70
C HIS A 635 19.64 14.36 37.36
N PRO A 636 19.64 14.03 38.67
CA PRO A 636 18.46 13.46 39.35
C PRO A 636 17.24 14.38 39.31
N ASP A 637 17.45 15.70 39.35
CA ASP A 637 16.38 16.70 39.34
C ASP A 637 15.53 16.71 38.04
N PHE A 638 16.02 16.11 36.94
CA PHE A 638 15.24 15.99 35.72
C PHE A 638 14.22 14.85 35.77
N ALA A 639 14.45 13.82 36.61
CA ALA A 639 13.61 12.63 36.63
C ALA A 639 12.13 12.91 36.96
N PRO A 640 11.79 13.78 37.94
CA PRO A 640 10.39 14.13 38.20
C PRO A 640 9.70 14.80 37.01
N LEU A 641 10.37 15.76 36.34
CA LEU A 641 9.82 16.45 35.18
C LEU A 641 9.62 15.50 33.99
N VAL A 642 10.58 14.60 33.74
CA VAL A 642 10.47 13.58 32.68
C VAL A 642 9.29 12.65 32.95
N ALA A 643 9.08 12.23 34.20
CA ALA A 643 7.95 11.38 34.56
C ALA A 643 6.61 12.09 34.35
N THR A 644 6.48 13.36 34.77
CA THR A 644 5.27 14.17 34.55
C THR A 644 4.99 14.35 33.05
N LEU A 645 6.00 14.70 32.26
CA LEU A 645 5.88 14.84 30.81
C LEU A 645 5.43 13.56 30.13
N SER A 646 6.01 12.42 30.51
CA SER A 646 5.63 11.11 29.96
C SER A 646 4.17 10.78 30.28
N GLN A 647 3.72 11.05 31.51
CA GLN A 647 2.31 10.87 31.90
C GLN A 647 1.39 11.80 31.10
N ASP A 648 1.75 13.07 30.93
CA ASP A 648 0.92 14.04 30.22
C ASP A 648 0.85 13.76 28.72
N LEU A 649 1.95 13.32 28.09
CA LEU A 649 1.94 12.83 26.71
C LEU A 649 1.02 11.60 26.57
N THR A 650 1.05 10.69 27.53
CA THR A 650 0.16 9.51 27.54
C THR A 650 -1.31 9.92 27.63
N LYS A 651 -1.66 10.87 28.52
CA LYS A 651 -3.03 11.40 28.66
C LYS A 651 -3.56 12.04 27.38
N HIS A 652 -2.67 12.61 26.55
CA HIS A 652 -3.01 13.19 25.24
C HIS A 652 -2.95 12.19 24.08
N GLU A 653 -2.75 10.89 24.38
CA GLU A 653 -2.62 9.80 23.41
C GLU A 653 -1.45 9.98 22.43
N VAL A 654 -0.37 10.61 22.89
CA VAL A 654 0.84 10.84 22.10
C VAL A 654 1.82 9.69 22.35
N SER A 655 2.04 8.86 21.33
CA SER A 655 3.06 7.81 21.40
C SER A 655 4.45 8.43 21.52
N HIS A 656 5.20 8.04 22.55
CA HIS A 656 6.48 8.65 22.86
C HIS A 656 7.48 7.66 23.45
N ARG A 657 8.75 8.06 23.50
CA ARG A 657 9.84 7.30 24.13
C ARG A 657 10.69 8.21 25.01
N VAL A 658 10.97 7.77 26.22
CA VAL A 658 11.98 8.38 27.08
C VAL A 658 13.35 7.78 26.71
N ASP A 659 14.35 8.64 26.50
CA ASP A 659 15.76 8.20 26.33
C ASP A 659 16.66 8.98 27.30
N ASP A 660 16.88 8.35 28.45
CA ASP A 660 17.71 8.78 29.58
C ASP A 660 19.11 8.14 29.57
N SER A 661 19.49 7.48 28.47
CA SER A 661 20.78 6.81 28.37
C SER A 661 21.97 7.77 28.51
N SER A 662 23.12 7.23 28.92
CA SER A 662 24.36 7.96 29.27
C SER A 662 25.07 8.69 28.11
N GLY A 663 24.45 8.78 26.93
CA GLY A 663 24.99 9.49 25.77
C GLY A 663 24.71 10.98 25.78
N SER A 664 25.56 11.76 25.11
CA SER A 664 25.31 13.18 24.88
C SER A 664 23.95 13.41 24.20
N ILE A 665 23.35 14.59 24.43
CA ILE A 665 22.05 14.93 23.84
C ILE A 665 22.05 14.79 22.31
N GLY A 666 23.17 15.18 21.66
CA GLY A 666 23.34 15.00 20.22
C GLY A 666 23.29 13.53 19.77
N ARG A 667 23.90 12.60 20.53
CA ARG A 667 23.82 11.15 20.22
C ARG A 667 22.43 10.58 20.45
N ARG A 668 21.68 11.13 21.41
CA ARG A 668 20.28 10.77 21.64
C ARG A 668 19.40 11.26 20.50
N TYR A 669 19.58 12.50 20.05
CA TYR A 669 18.91 13.02 18.86
C TYR A 669 19.22 12.18 17.61
N THR A 670 20.48 11.82 17.37
CA THR A 670 20.81 10.92 16.25
C THR A 670 20.04 9.60 16.34
N ARG A 671 19.96 9.01 17.54
CA ARG A 671 19.20 7.77 17.73
C ARG A 671 17.71 7.97 17.49
N THR A 672 17.09 9.06 17.93
CA THR A 672 15.66 9.31 17.72
C THR A 672 15.33 9.65 16.26
N ASP A 673 16.21 10.38 15.59
CA ASP A 673 16.08 10.75 14.18
C ASP A 673 16.15 9.48 13.29
N GLU A 674 17.07 8.55 13.58
CA GLU A 674 17.22 7.26 12.89
C GLU A 674 15.96 6.37 12.94
N ILE A 675 15.10 6.51 13.96
CA ILE A 675 13.79 5.81 14.05
C ILE A 675 12.61 6.72 13.73
N ALA A 676 12.88 7.81 13.01
CA ALA A 676 11.87 8.69 12.41
C ALA A 676 10.96 9.42 13.41
N ILE A 677 11.39 9.63 14.67
CA ILE A 677 10.60 10.41 15.63
C ILE A 677 10.60 11.88 15.19
N PRO A 678 9.43 12.49 14.92
CA PRO A 678 9.36 13.83 14.34
C PRO A 678 9.68 14.93 15.36
N PHE A 679 9.37 14.70 16.65
CA PHE A 679 9.53 15.72 17.69
C PHE A 679 10.35 15.22 18.89
N GLY A 680 11.23 16.06 19.42
CA GLY A 680 12.02 15.78 20.62
C GLY A 680 11.85 16.87 21.68
N ILE A 681 11.39 16.50 22.86
CA ILE A 681 11.32 17.37 24.04
C ILE A 681 12.60 17.20 24.83
N THR A 682 13.35 18.29 25.02
CA THR A 682 14.52 18.31 25.90
C THR A 682 14.17 18.98 27.21
N VAL A 683 14.47 18.26 28.31
CA VAL A 683 14.41 18.80 29.67
C VAL A 683 15.81 19.23 30.07
N ASP A 684 16.00 20.52 30.33
CA ASP A 684 17.28 21.12 30.67
C ASP A 684 17.26 21.88 32.01
N PHE A 685 18.37 22.50 32.40
CA PHE A 685 18.44 23.24 33.66
C PHE A 685 17.50 24.44 33.73
N ASP A 686 17.20 25.08 32.60
CA ASP A 686 16.17 26.14 32.55
C ASP A 686 14.76 25.55 32.74
N SER A 687 14.56 24.25 32.53
CA SER A 687 13.27 23.58 32.78
C SER A 687 12.97 23.42 34.27
N LEU A 688 13.99 23.52 35.13
CA LEU A 688 13.85 23.48 36.59
C LEU A 688 13.45 24.85 37.19
N LYS A 689 13.47 25.92 36.40
CA LYS A 689 13.09 27.26 36.83
C LYS A 689 11.61 27.52 36.59
N GLU A 690 11.01 28.32 37.45
CA GLU A 690 9.64 28.80 37.26
C GLU A 690 9.62 30.09 36.41
N PRO A 691 8.70 30.23 35.43
CA PRO A 691 7.73 29.24 34.99
C PRO A 691 8.36 28.07 34.21
N GLN A 692 7.97 26.84 34.55
CA GLN A 692 8.52 25.63 33.92
C GLN A 692 8.25 25.60 32.42
N SER A 693 9.31 25.40 31.65
CA SER A 693 9.26 25.31 30.20
C SER A 693 10.29 24.30 29.69
N VAL A 694 10.02 23.72 28.52
CA VAL A 694 10.89 22.74 27.87
C VAL A 694 11.17 23.12 26.44
N THR A 695 12.23 22.57 25.87
CA THR A 695 12.56 22.81 24.46
C THR A 695 11.97 21.72 23.59
N LEU A 696 11.18 22.11 22.58
CA LEU A 696 10.65 21.22 21.55
C LEU A 696 11.49 21.37 20.28
N ARG A 697 12.05 20.27 19.79
CA ARG A 697 12.83 20.16 18.55
C ARG A 697 12.04 19.47 17.46
N GLU A 698 12.11 19.98 16.23
CA GLU A 698 11.63 19.27 15.04
C GLU A 698 12.78 18.53 14.32
N ARG A 699 12.51 17.29 13.90
CA ARG A 699 13.50 16.38 13.30
C ARG A 699 14.10 16.96 12.02
N ASP A 700 13.31 17.45 11.09
CA ASP A 700 13.77 17.72 9.72
C ASP A 700 14.68 18.96 9.67
N SER A 701 14.21 20.09 10.19
CA SER A 701 14.94 21.36 10.28
C SER A 701 15.97 21.38 11.41
N MET A 702 15.84 20.52 12.41
CA MET A 702 16.61 20.54 13.66
C MET A 702 16.40 21.81 14.50
N GLU A 703 15.48 22.69 14.11
CA GLU A 703 15.14 23.91 14.85
C GLU A 703 14.43 23.57 16.16
N GLN A 704 14.52 24.51 17.10
CA GLN A 704 14.03 24.35 18.47
C GLN A 704 13.22 25.58 18.89
N ILE A 705 12.12 25.33 19.60
CA ILE A 705 11.28 26.36 20.23
C ILE A 705 11.14 26.05 21.73
N ARG A 706 10.94 27.09 22.55
CA ARG A 706 10.68 26.94 23.98
C ARG A 706 9.18 26.97 24.24
N VAL A 707 8.66 25.94 24.90
CA VAL A 707 7.22 25.75 25.11
C VAL A 707 6.96 25.56 26.61
N PRO A 708 5.92 26.19 27.18
CA PRO A 708 5.46 25.92 28.54
C PRO A 708 5.14 24.43 28.76
N LEU A 709 5.46 23.92 29.95
CA LEU A 709 5.32 22.50 30.27
C LEU A 709 3.87 21.99 30.11
N ASP A 710 2.89 22.81 30.48
CA ASP A 710 1.46 22.52 30.42
C ASP A 710 0.89 22.47 29.00
N GLN A 711 1.56 23.08 28.02
CA GLN A 711 1.10 23.19 26.64
C GLN A 711 1.78 22.20 25.68
N VAL A 712 2.98 21.73 26.02
CA VAL A 712 3.82 20.94 25.09
C VAL A 712 3.16 19.64 24.64
N ALA A 713 2.45 18.94 25.54
CA ALA A 713 1.80 17.67 25.20
C ALA A 713 0.66 17.86 24.18
N SER A 714 -0.17 18.90 24.37
CA SER A 714 -1.24 19.25 23.42
C SER A 714 -0.66 19.67 22.07
N LEU A 715 0.37 20.52 22.08
CA LEU A 715 1.03 20.98 20.85
C LEU A 715 1.60 19.83 20.03
N VAL A 716 2.29 18.88 20.68
CA VAL A 716 2.81 17.69 20.01
C VAL A 716 1.66 16.83 19.45
N GLY A 717 0.56 16.70 20.19
CA GLY A 717 -0.65 16.03 19.71
C GLY A 717 -1.23 16.66 18.44
N ASP A 718 -1.29 17.99 18.39
CA ASP A 718 -1.82 18.73 17.23
C ASP A 718 -0.89 18.68 16.03
N LEU A 719 0.43 18.78 16.24
CA LEU A 719 1.45 18.61 15.20
C LEU A 719 1.41 17.18 14.63
N SER A 720 1.24 16.18 15.48
CA SER A 720 1.21 14.76 15.08
C SER A 720 -0.01 14.39 14.26
N ARG A 721 -1.13 15.09 14.47
CA ARG A 721 -2.38 14.92 13.72
C ARG A 721 -2.51 15.92 12.56
N SER A 722 -1.43 16.65 12.24
CA SER A 722 -1.39 17.68 11.19
C SER A 722 -2.46 18.78 11.34
N LYS A 723 -2.92 19.06 12.57
CA LYS A 723 -3.81 20.19 12.87
C LYS A 723 -3.05 21.52 12.93
N CYS A 724 -1.76 21.44 13.27
CA CYS A 724 -0.82 22.55 13.27
C CYS A 724 0.41 22.15 12.44
N THR A 725 1.08 23.12 11.82
CA THR A 725 2.36 22.92 11.13
C THR A 725 3.51 23.41 12.00
N TRP A 726 4.73 22.93 11.72
CA TRP A 726 5.91 23.40 12.43
C TRP A 726 6.12 24.92 12.29
N GLU A 727 5.87 25.47 11.10
CA GLU A 727 5.90 26.92 10.87
C GLU A 727 4.85 27.66 11.70
N GLY A 728 3.64 27.11 11.83
CA GLY A 728 2.61 27.64 12.71
C GLY A 728 3.05 27.66 14.18
N ALA A 729 3.68 26.57 14.65
CA ALA A 729 4.22 26.50 16.01
C ALA A 729 5.34 27.54 16.24
N LYS A 730 6.24 27.76 15.27
CA LYS A 730 7.28 28.78 15.36
C LYS A 730 6.74 30.21 15.45
N CYS A 731 5.57 30.48 14.89
CA CYS A 731 4.92 31.79 15.04
C CYS A 731 4.33 32.01 16.45
N CYS A 732 3.97 30.94 17.15
CA CYS A 732 3.33 31.01 18.46
C CYS A 732 4.31 30.96 19.64
N TYR A 733 5.49 30.38 19.45
CA TYR A 733 6.45 30.14 20.53
C TYR A 733 7.84 30.70 20.22
N PRO A 734 8.59 31.16 21.24
CA PRO A 734 9.91 31.74 21.04
C PRO A 734 10.93 30.70 20.55
N LYS A 735 11.76 31.10 19.58
CA LYS A 735 12.87 30.29 19.08
C LYS A 735 13.92 30.10 20.19
N PHE A 736 14.38 28.87 20.34
CA PHE A 736 15.44 28.55 21.30
C PHE A 736 16.82 28.71 20.63
N GLU A 737 17.64 29.60 21.17
CA GLU A 737 19.03 29.81 20.70
C GLU A 737 20.06 29.19 21.65
N GLN A 738 19.92 29.42 22.96
CA GLN A 738 20.82 28.92 23.99
C GLN A 738 20.17 29.02 25.37
N GLN A 739 20.62 28.19 26.31
CA GLN A 739 20.22 28.25 27.73
C GLN A 739 20.63 29.56 28.39
N GLU A 740 19.73 30.11 29.21
CA GLU A 740 19.97 31.32 29.99
C GLU A 740 20.91 31.06 31.17
N THR A 741 20.86 29.88 31.80
CA THR A 741 21.86 29.44 32.81
C THR A 741 23.29 29.52 32.28
N THR A 742 23.49 29.19 31.01
CA THR A 742 24.82 29.19 30.38
C THR A 742 25.27 30.61 30.00
N LYS A 743 24.32 31.50 29.64
CA LYS A 743 24.60 32.95 29.45
C LYS A 743 25.02 33.63 30.77
N ALA A 744 24.36 33.30 31.88
CA ALA A 744 24.72 33.83 33.20
C ALA A 744 26.13 33.38 33.64
N ALA A 745 26.50 32.12 33.39
CA ALA A 745 27.84 31.59 33.68
C ALA A 745 28.94 32.24 32.83
N ASN A 746 28.70 32.48 31.54
CA ASN A 746 29.65 33.15 30.65
C ASN A 746 29.81 34.65 30.98
N ASN A 747 28.73 35.35 31.35
CA ASN A 747 28.81 36.76 31.76
C ASN A 747 29.54 36.94 33.10
N PHE A 748 29.44 35.97 34.02
CA PHE A 748 30.17 35.99 35.30
C PHE A 748 31.69 35.78 35.14
N CYS A 749 32.11 35.11 34.06
CA CYS A 749 33.52 34.88 33.76
C CYS A 749 34.20 36.12 33.16
N VAL A 750 33.45 36.98 32.45
CA VAL A 750 33.96 38.23 31.87
C VAL A 750 34.10 39.34 32.92
N SER A 751 33.28 39.34 33.98
CA SER A 751 33.31 40.38 35.02
C SER A 751 34.37 40.19 36.11
N LYS A 752 35.14 39.08 36.11
CA LYS A 752 36.21 38.81 37.09
C LYS A 752 37.64 39.03 36.57
N ALA A 753 37.80 39.53 35.34
CA ALA A 753 39.11 39.73 34.71
C ALA A 753 39.64 41.18 34.76
N ILE A 754 39.01 42.07 35.53
CA ILE A 754 39.43 43.48 35.67
C ILE A 754 39.58 43.76 37.16
N ASP A 755 40.73 43.39 37.73
CA ASP A 755 41.33 44.06 38.90
C ASP A 755 42.66 43.37 39.26
N VAL A 756 43.72 43.61 38.47
CA VAL A 756 45.09 43.58 38.99
C VAL A 756 45.94 44.66 38.28
N CYS A 757 46.52 45.51 39.11
CA CYS A 757 47.40 46.65 38.82
C CYS A 757 48.70 46.25 38.06
N PRO A 758 49.36 47.16 37.30
CA PRO A 758 50.43 46.80 36.36
C PRO A 758 51.85 47.17 36.85
N CYS A 759 52.83 46.24 36.74
CA CYS A 759 54.27 46.56 36.46
C CYS A 759 55.15 45.28 36.32
N PRO A 760 56.39 45.33 35.76
CA PRO A 760 56.60 44.90 34.38
C PRO A 760 57.73 43.85 34.16
N LYS A 761 57.63 43.21 32.98
CA LYS A 761 58.63 42.53 32.13
C LYS A 761 60.09 42.40 32.64
N LYS A 762 60.63 41.16 32.59
CA LYS A 762 61.89 40.78 31.89
C LYS A 762 62.14 39.25 31.88
N ALA A 763 62.09 38.67 30.67
CA ALA A 763 63.03 37.73 29.99
C ALA A 763 63.77 36.55 30.72
N PRO A 764 64.24 35.53 29.96
CA PRO A 764 64.16 34.10 30.31
C PRO A 764 65.51 33.39 30.54
N VAL A 765 65.51 32.20 31.16
CA VAL A 765 66.67 31.28 31.16
C VAL A 765 66.24 29.80 31.04
N LYS A 766 66.85 29.09 30.08
CA LYS A 766 66.86 27.63 29.87
C LYS A 766 67.95 26.97 30.72
N CYS A 767 67.73 25.73 31.19
CA CYS A 767 68.66 24.56 31.22
C CYS A 767 68.09 23.49 32.17
N LEU A 768 67.68 22.30 31.71
CA LEU A 768 68.47 21.06 31.52
C LEU A 768 69.19 20.55 32.78
N PHE A 769 68.73 19.43 33.34
CA PHE A 769 69.60 18.29 33.75
C PHE A 769 68.79 16.98 33.90
N LYS A 770 69.47 15.87 33.63
CA LYS A 770 68.99 14.52 33.30
C LYS A 770 69.43 13.51 34.38
N CYS A 771 68.66 12.41 34.48
CA CYS A 771 69.06 11.03 34.84
C CYS A 771 69.36 10.59 36.30
N GLY A 772 68.76 9.45 36.69
CA GLY A 772 69.50 8.41 37.45
C GLY A 772 68.74 7.45 38.38
N LEU A 773 68.13 6.38 37.82
CA LEU A 773 68.14 4.95 38.27
C LEU A 773 67.42 4.44 39.57
N LYS A 774 66.82 3.24 39.40
CA LYS A 774 65.96 2.36 40.27
C LYS A 774 66.80 1.24 40.98
N PRO A 775 66.26 0.06 41.42
CA PRO A 775 65.23 -0.35 42.42
C PRO A 775 65.73 -1.45 43.44
N HIS A 776 64.98 -1.80 44.52
CA HIS A 776 64.72 -3.21 44.98
C HIS A 776 64.06 -3.40 46.38
N ARG A 777 63.13 -4.40 46.43
CA ARG A 777 62.86 -5.48 47.43
C ARG A 777 62.41 -5.22 48.90
N SER A 778 61.17 -5.68 49.14
CA SER A 778 60.63 -6.53 50.24
C SER A 778 61.52 -7.01 51.41
N LYS A 779 60.97 -6.98 52.64
CA LYS A 779 61.11 -8.00 53.70
C LYS A 779 60.05 -7.85 54.83
N TRP A 780 59.43 -8.97 55.20
CA TRP A 780 58.69 -9.24 56.46
C TRP A 780 59.69 -9.67 57.58
N PRO A 781 59.37 -9.65 58.90
CA PRO A 781 58.74 -10.83 59.58
C PRO A 781 57.90 -10.62 60.88
N MET A 782 57.00 -11.60 61.10
CA MET A 782 56.49 -12.31 62.31
C MET A 782 56.36 -11.68 63.73
N GLY A 783 55.22 -12.03 64.39
CA GLY A 783 55.04 -12.16 65.85
C GLY A 783 53.67 -12.76 66.25
N ARG A 784 53.64 -13.80 67.10
CA ARG A 784 52.53 -14.74 67.43
C ARG A 784 51.68 -14.37 68.66
N THR A 785 50.48 -14.98 68.77
CA THR A 785 49.82 -15.71 69.91
C THR A 785 48.30 -15.43 69.91
N GLY A 786 47.33 -16.35 70.14
CA GLY A 786 47.26 -17.80 70.34
C GLY A 786 45.80 -18.25 70.60
N ASN A 787 45.47 -19.52 70.28
CA ASN A 787 44.46 -20.45 70.87
C ASN A 787 42.96 -20.04 70.97
N ARG A 788 41.93 -20.91 70.89
CA ARG A 788 41.67 -22.31 70.42
C ARG A 788 40.15 -22.58 70.64
N ALA A 789 39.62 -23.59 69.93
CA ALA A 789 38.36 -24.35 70.14
C ALA A 789 37.01 -23.68 69.76
N GLY A 790 36.01 -24.32 69.13
CA GLY A 790 35.88 -25.67 68.59
C GLY A 790 34.41 -25.99 68.20
N LEU A 791 34.22 -26.61 67.01
CA LEU A 791 33.25 -27.69 66.69
C LEU A 791 31.72 -27.39 66.55
N PRO A 792 30.92 -28.27 65.87
CA PRO A 792 30.09 -27.88 64.72
C PRO A 792 28.63 -28.46 64.72
N GLN A 793 27.96 -28.34 63.57
CA GLN A 793 26.80 -29.11 63.04
C GLN A 793 25.41 -28.90 63.67
N LEU A 794 24.42 -28.59 62.81
CA LEU A 794 23.27 -29.47 62.48
C LEU A 794 22.33 -28.76 61.49
N GLY A 795 21.95 -29.47 60.43
CA GLY A 795 20.95 -29.01 59.45
C GLY A 795 19.53 -29.26 59.92
N PHE A 796 18.56 -28.56 59.32
CA PHE A 796 17.18 -29.04 59.23
C PHE A 796 16.52 -28.53 57.94
N VAL A 797 15.69 -29.41 57.42
CA VAL A 797 14.93 -29.41 56.16
C VAL A 797 13.71 -28.49 56.27
N GLY A 798 13.33 -27.82 55.17
CA GLY A 798 12.04 -27.11 55.07
C GLY A 798 11.66 -26.83 53.63
N ARG A 799 10.63 -27.53 53.16
CA ARG A 799 10.07 -27.57 51.80
C ARG A 799 9.02 -26.47 51.57
N TRP A 800 8.97 -25.96 50.32
CA TRP A 800 7.80 -25.55 49.51
C TRP A 800 6.98 -24.31 49.92
N MET A 801 6.87 -23.33 49.01
CA MET A 801 5.66 -23.07 48.20
C MET A 801 5.90 -21.90 47.22
N GLU A 802 5.55 -22.16 45.95
CA GLU A 802 5.26 -21.21 44.85
C GLU A 802 4.05 -20.31 45.17
N PRO A 803 3.72 -19.25 44.39
CA PRO A 803 4.00 -19.02 42.95
C PRO A 803 4.94 -17.86 42.60
#